data_AF-A0A3B0JW45-F1
#
_entry.id   AF-A0A3B0JW45-F1
#
_cell.length_a   1.000
_cell.length_b   1.000
_cell.length_c   1.000
_cell.angle_alpha   90.00
_cell.angle_beta   90.00
_cell.angle_gamma   90.00
#
_symmetry.space_group_name_H-M   'P 1'
#
loop_
_entity.id
_entity.type
_entity.pdbx_description
1 polymer ?
#
loop_
_entity_poly.entity_id
_entity_poly.type
_entity_poly.pdbx_seq_one_letter_code
_entity_poly.pdbx_strand_id
1 'polypeptide(L)'
;MSTTEGVTLPVSGEVTKFVKDAQDAANVRDTSLDDIADSTRDIESKLKIIEASKESGIKHENTDSVETVLFNCNDRNSDSVDTVLFNPDYINTDSVDTVIFNPNKSKDASKKSDAAAEKADKETPEMMDVDGASSDSTTNERMNATTEKRRKKMKKSKEGTSKALPAQKMDWRRNLRTHISNMYMKSESRLPGACVPRCLQNTRECEDKHRTAMLPDVPNFMMAEDLKKTLSGHHYDTFLDMLEMMALQCVYPGDGVLDRLVDMAMILLAKEMSVKELAAIYAKVIRTFFLLVDAFPPCWTCLRPYYLNFLRVPNPAVRSERSPNAPQKVKFYLDLLEELLPQCSDKDIREYTKSYEEHVYNYTEEEEMDMSQDTAFLQHVQEYDWVSGKLCLDDFKVLSPGARLSRLCDVLNMLCWVLEMEFLSWLDHNRLRQSETEMFNEETKPFAIHVFGMSATVRLTDTVRQVMRLFGLAAGKSMYPDRLRILQRLISLLVEVSNTAELKYVDNAVTYPNLGPQTRLLIAEFFKIFKSQNPTHISTYVKSIPLLEQPYLRFEFTDHFLQLFYFPRNVPFGPKKVCDEFNDRQWMKYKPRSEIEDEDDEQLSREDYLSILLNALKDYDKWMNLEGFWKFMKGKEQVQPLQTRTSSPLATPVGIVTGETFKVFELNEMEKEVHTWKKRLNTKVILGRPKVNLPVAKINLPEMCVRYSNDVRYIRYLRRVLVKEVQSEIDVDDWLSYLNGFLCDDEPPSPPGTPRSSPVAESDKA
;
A
#
# COMPACT_ATOMS: atom_id res chain seq x y z
N MET A 1 48.56 12.56 66.05
CA MET A 1 48.84 12.83 67.48
C MET A 1 47.56 13.38 68.10
N SER A 2 47.05 13.04 69.28
CA SER A 2 47.31 11.98 70.29
C SER A 2 47.10 12.60 71.68
N THR A 3 45.87 12.54 72.20
CA THR A 3 45.43 12.45 73.63
C THR A 3 43.92 12.76 73.66
N THR A 4 42.95 11.96 74.12
CA THR A 4 42.78 10.93 75.18
C THR A 4 42.45 11.45 76.58
N GLU A 5 41.16 11.56 76.88
CA GLU A 5 40.49 11.53 78.21
C GLU A 5 38.97 11.37 77.95
N GLY A 6 38.13 10.72 78.79
CA GLY A 6 38.44 9.82 79.90
C GLY A 6 37.27 9.61 80.90
N VAL A 7 36.59 8.44 80.86
CA VAL A 7 35.67 7.92 81.93
C VAL A 7 34.32 8.71 82.01
N THR A 8 33.10 8.19 82.34
CA THR A 8 32.62 7.07 83.18
C THR A 8 31.30 6.43 82.65
N LEU A 9 30.96 5.21 83.09
CA LEU A 9 29.66 4.53 82.89
C LEU A 9 28.66 4.76 84.05
N PRO A 10 27.38 4.33 83.90
CA PRO A 10 26.87 3.30 84.82
C PRO A 10 26.08 2.14 84.16
N VAL A 11 25.63 1.19 84.99
CA VAL A 11 25.21 -0.21 84.68
C VAL A 11 24.05 -0.58 85.62
N SER A 12 23.01 -1.39 85.33
CA SER A 12 22.66 -2.32 84.22
C SER A 12 21.12 -2.38 84.02
N GLY A 13 20.63 -3.06 82.96
CA GLY A 13 19.22 -3.46 82.82
C GLY A 13 18.99 -4.66 81.89
N GLU A 14 18.29 -5.69 82.38
CA GLU A 14 17.96 -6.97 81.72
C GLU A 14 17.26 -6.78 80.36
N VAL A 15 17.53 -7.53 79.27
CA VAL A 15 17.63 -8.99 79.07
C VAL A 15 16.30 -9.73 79.31
N THR A 16 15.24 -9.35 78.59
CA THR A 16 14.09 -10.23 78.26
C THR A 16 13.30 -9.69 77.04
N LYS A 17 13.73 -10.07 75.81
CA LYS A 17 12.90 -9.79 74.60
C LYS A 17 13.07 -10.77 73.42
N PHE A 18 14.24 -11.40 73.25
CA PHE A 18 14.59 -12.18 72.05
C PHE A 18 14.03 -13.62 71.94
N VAL A 19 12.96 -13.98 72.67
CA VAL A 19 12.39 -15.34 72.66
C VAL A 19 10.93 -15.40 72.19
N LYS A 20 10.18 -14.28 72.25
CA LYS A 20 8.77 -14.26 71.79
C LYS A 20 8.66 -14.18 70.26
N ASP A 21 9.36 -13.23 69.68
CA ASP A 21 9.25 -12.86 68.26
C ASP A 21 9.64 -14.02 67.31
N ALA A 22 10.40 -15.01 67.78
CA ALA A 22 10.75 -16.23 67.05
C ALA A 22 9.66 -17.32 67.08
N GLN A 23 8.76 -17.29 68.06
CA GLN A 23 7.70 -18.29 68.24
C GLN A 23 6.45 -17.92 67.42
N ASP A 24 6.09 -16.63 67.39
CA ASP A 24 4.97 -16.12 66.60
C ASP A 24 5.24 -16.23 65.08
N ALA A 25 6.51 -16.12 64.66
CA ALA A 25 6.93 -16.32 63.27
C ALA A 25 6.81 -17.76 62.75
N ALA A 26 6.66 -18.76 63.63
CA ALA A 26 6.44 -20.15 63.24
C ALA A 26 4.95 -20.42 62.96
N ASN A 27 4.06 -20.01 63.86
CA ASN A 27 2.61 -20.27 63.77
C ASN A 27 1.93 -19.64 62.55
N VAL A 28 2.53 -18.62 61.93
CA VAL A 28 2.00 -17.95 60.73
C VAL A 28 2.29 -18.72 59.42
N ARG A 29 3.16 -19.75 59.44
CA ARG A 29 3.50 -20.52 58.23
C ARG A 29 2.62 -21.73 57.97
N ASP A 30 2.14 -22.41 59.00
CA ASP A 30 1.36 -23.64 58.82
C ASP A 30 -0.09 -23.35 58.38
N THR A 31 -0.74 -22.30 58.92
CA THR A 31 -2.09 -21.89 58.50
C THR A 31 -2.17 -21.54 57.00
N SER A 32 -1.11 -20.93 56.46
CA SER A 32 -1.02 -20.57 55.04
C SER A 32 -1.05 -21.77 54.09
N LEU A 33 -0.75 -22.99 54.55
CA LEU A 33 -0.74 -24.18 53.69
C LEU A 33 -2.10 -24.88 53.66
N ASP A 34 -2.82 -24.93 54.77
CA ASP A 34 -4.18 -25.48 54.82
C ASP A 34 -5.17 -24.60 54.04
N ASP A 35 -5.08 -23.26 54.15
CA ASP A 35 -5.89 -22.34 53.34
C ASP A 35 -5.68 -22.53 51.82
N ILE A 36 -4.45 -22.79 51.39
CA ILE A 36 -4.12 -23.11 49.98
C ILE A 36 -4.66 -24.49 49.59
N ALA A 37 -4.56 -25.48 50.49
CA ALA A 37 -5.05 -26.84 50.24
C ALA A 37 -6.58 -26.91 50.14
N ASP A 38 -7.32 -26.12 50.92
CA ASP A 38 -8.77 -26.00 50.82
C ASP A 38 -9.19 -25.19 49.57
N SER A 39 -8.45 -24.12 49.23
CA SER A 39 -8.70 -23.35 48.00
C SER A 39 -8.53 -24.21 46.72
N THR A 40 -7.48 -25.04 46.65
CA THR A 40 -7.29 -25.99 45.55
C THR A 40 -8.39 -27.06 45.49
N ARG A 41 -8.90 -27.51 46.65
CA ARG A 41 -10.02 -28.49 46.73
C ARG A 41 -11.35 -27.90 46.25
N ASP A 42 -11.62 -26.63 46.53
CA ASP A 42 -12.76 -25.89 46.00
C ASP A 42 -12.65 -25.74 44.47
N ILE A 43 -11.47 -25.39 43.94
CA ILE A 43 -11.21 -25.30 42.50
C ILE A 43 -11.41 -26.66 41.80
N GLU A 44 -10.90 -27.77 42.34
CA GLU A 44 -11.17 -29.11 41.79
C GLU A 44 -12.65 -29.47 41.81
N SER A 45 -13.39 -29.07 42.85
CA SER A 45 -14.84 -29.32 42.93
C SER A 45 -15.59 -28.58 41.82
N LYS A 46 -15.21 -27.33 41.55
CA LYS A 46 -15.80 -26.48 40.50
C LYS A 46 -15.47 -26.99 39.10
N LEU A 47 -14.24 -27.49 38.88
CA LEU A 47 -13.87 -28.13 37.62
C LEU A 47 -14.69 -29.40 37.36
N LYS A 48 -14.89 -30.26 38.36
CA LYS A 48 -15.74 -31.46 38.23
C LYS A 48 -17.21 -31.12 37.95
N ILE A 49 -17.73 -30.02 38.50
CA ILE A 49 -19.08 -29.51 38.17
C ILE A 49 -19.16 -29.03 36.71
N ILE A 50 -18.13 -28.35 36.21
CA ILE A 50 -18.04 -27.90 34.81
C ILE A 50 -17.91 -29.08 33.83
N GLU A 51 -17.19 -30.14 34.20
CA GLU A 51 -17.08 -31.36 33.39
C GLU A 51 -18.41 -32.13 33.35
N ALA A 52 -19.06 -32.34 34.50
CA ALA A 52 -20.41 -32.94 34.57
C ALA A 52 -21.45 -32.14 33.76
N SER A 53 -21.33 -30.81 33.72
CA SER A 53 -22.21 -29.92 32.93
C SER A 53 -21.97 -30.01 31.41
N LYS A 54 -20.87 -30.61 30.94
CA LYS A 54 -20.60 -30.85 29.51
C LYS A 54 -21.17 -32.17 28.99
N GLU A 55 -21.37 -33.15 29.86
CA GLU A 55 -21.91 -34.46 29.48
C GLU A 55 -23.45 -34.47 29.41
N SER A 56 -24.13 -33.55 30.12
CA SER A 56 -25.58 -33.37 30.09
C SER A 56 -26.06 -32.55 28.89
N GLY A 57 -25.98 -33.09 27.67
CA GLY A 57 -26.44 -32.44 26.45
C GLY A 57 -27.97 -32.32 26.35
N ILE A 58 -28.49 -31.13 26.05
CA ILE A 58 -29.92 -30.85 25.78
C ILE A 58 -30.05 -30.09 24.44
N LYS A 59 -31.17 -30.32 23.72
CA LYS A 59 -31.50 -29.78 22.39
C LYS A 59 -32.52 -28.62 22.49
N HIS A 60 -33.02 -28.17 21.32
CA HIS A 60 -34.12 -27.20 21.10
C HIS A 60 -33.68 -25.72 21.23
N GLU A 61 -34.18 -24.77 20.43
CA GLU A 61 -34.89 -24.86 19.15
C GLU A 61 -34.80 -23.53 18.37
N ASN A 62 -35.26 -23.51 17.10
CA ASN A 62 -35.53 -22.25 16.39
C ASN A 62 -36.89 -21.69 16.81
N THR A 63 -36.95 -20.38 17.09
CA THR A 63 -38.18 -19.58 16.95
C THR A 63 -37.83 -18.16 16.49
N ASP A 64 -38.65 -17.60 15.59
CA ASP A 64 -38.53 -16.24 15.10
C ASP A 64 -39.05 -15.21 16.10
N SER A 65 -38.51 -13.98 16.05
CA SER A 65 -39.34 -12.77 16.18
C SER A 65 -38.64 -11.58 15.52
N VAL A 66 -39.33 -10.89 14.60
CA VAL A 66 -38.97 -9.53 14.17
C VAL A 66 -39.89 -8.58 14.94
N GLU A 67 -39.32 -7.65 15.70
CA GLU A 67 -40.10 -6.60 16.37
C GLU A 67 -39.77 -5.23 15.77
N THR A 68 -40.78 -4.58 15.19
CA THR A 68 -40.64 -3.34 14.42
C THR A 68 -41.13 -2.16 15.25
N VAL A 69 -40.21 -1.36 15.79
CA VAL A 69 -40.56 -0.16 16.54
C VAL A 69 -40.91 0.98 15.59
N LEU A 70 -42.20 1.34 15.52
CA LEU A 70 -42.62 2.60 14.91
C LEU A 70 -42.10 3.78 15.74
N PHE A 71 -41.62 4.82 15.07
CA PHE A 71 -41.70 6.18 15.60
C PHE A 71 -42.52 7.06 14.66
N ASN A 72 -43.41 7.87 15.26
CA ASN A 72 -44.47 8.59 14.59
C ASN A 72 -44.39 10.07 14.99
N CYS A 73 -44.14 10.95 14.03
CA CYS A 73 -44.10 12.41 14.24
C CYS A 73 -44.76 13.12 13.04
N ASN A 74 -45.97 13.64 13.25
CA ASN A 74 -46.65 14.49 12.28
C ASN A 74 -46.20 15.95 12.38
N ASP A 75 -46.08 16.57 11.20
CA ASP A 75 -46.43 17.95 10.86
C ASP A 75 -45.96 19.12 11.76
N ARG A 76 -45.12 19.98 11.16
CA ARG A 76 -45.57 21.34 10.81
C ARG A 76 -44.76 21.93 9.65
N ASN A 77 -45.47 22.47 8.66
CA ASN A 77 -44.90 23.05 7.43
C ASN A 77 -44.28 24.44 7.66
N SER A 78 -43.23 24.78 6.91
CA SER A 78 -43.31 25.84 5.87
C SER A 78 -42.22 25.69 4.81
N ASP A 79 -42.63 25.78 3.55
CA ASP A 79 -41.95 26.36 2.37
C ASP A 79 -40.54 25.89 1.92
N SER A 80 -40.55 25.03 0.88
CA SER A 80 -40.11 25.32 -0.51
C SER A 80 -38.71 25.95 -0.76
N VAL A 81 -37.89 25.52 -1.72
CA VAL A 81 -38.19 25.07 -3.11
C VAL A 81 -37.23 23.95 -3.60
N ASP A 82 -37.77 23.04 -4.43
CA ASP A 82 -37.15 22.07 -5.35
C ASP A 82 -35.85 21.31 -4.99
N THR A 83 -36.00 19.98 -4.89
CA THR A 83 -34.96 19.01 -5.27
C THR A 83 -35.64 17.79 -5.90
N VAL A 84 -35.44 17.58 -7.21
CA VAL A 84 -36.04 16.46 -7.94
C VAL A 84 -35.19 15.20 -7.77
N LEU A 85 -35.70 14.25 -6.97
CA LEU A 85 -35.16 12.90 -6.85
C LEU A 85 -35.47 12.08 -8.11
N PHE A 86 -34.42 11.51 -8.72
CA PHE A 86 -34.58 10.41 -9.69
C PHE A 86 -34.66 9.08 -8.93
N ASN A 87 -35.83 8.45 -8.98
CA ASN A 87 -36.00 7.06 -8.56
C ASN A 87 -36.11 6.19 -9.81
N PRO A 88 -35.25 5.17 -10.03
CA PRO A 88 -35.25 4.37 -11.25
C PRO A 88 -36.16 3.14 -11.11
N ASP A 89 -37.16 3.01 -11.97
CA ASP A 89 -37.90 1.74 -12.07
C ASP A 89 -38.42 1.42 -13.48
N TYR A 90 -38.66 0.14 -13.73
CA TYR A 90 -38.93 -0.45 -15.04
C TYR A 90 -40.28 -0.02 -15.65
N ILE A 91 -40.28 0.41 -16.92
CA ILE A 91 -41.39 0.16 -17.86
C ILE A 91 -40.81 -0.36 -19.19
N ASN A 92 -41.45 -1.39 -19.74
CA ASN A 92 -41.11 -2.04 -21.00
C ASN A 92 -42.23 -1.80 -22.02
N THR A 93 -41.91 -1.41 -23.27
CA THR A 93 -42.89 -1.21 -24.34
C THR A 93 -42.34 -1.66 -25.69
N ASP A 94 -43.02 -2.62 -26.32
CA ASP A 94 -42.69 -3.21 -27.62
C ASP A 94 -43.30 -2.47 -28.82
N SER A 95 -42.81 -2.83 -30.02
CA SER A 95 -43.45 -2.63 -31.34
C SER A 95 -43.40 -1.19 -31.91
N VAL A 96 -43.33 -0.96 -33.24
CA VAL A 96 -43.52 -1.83 -34.42
C VAL A 96 -42.47 -1.48 -35.49
N ASP A 97 -41.78 -2.45 -36.11
CA ASP A 97 -42.01 -2.88 -37.53
C ASP A 97 -41.06 -4.01 -37.99
N THR A 98 -41.26 -4.46 -39.22
CA THR A 98 -40.91 -5.77 -39.80
C THR A 98 -39.62 -5.77 -40.64
N VAL A 99 -38.94 -6.92 -40.75
CA VAL A 99 -38.85 -7.73 -42.00
C VAL A 99 -38.46 -9.19 -41.68
N ILE A 100 -39.22 -10.09 -42.31
CA ILE A 100 -39.21 -11.56 -42.36
C ILE A 100 -37.83 -12.19 -42.71
N PHE A 101 -37.39 -13.24 -41.99
CA PHE A 101 -37.20 -14.61 -42.54
C PHE A 101 -36.77 -15.67 -41.51
N ASN A 102 -37.46 -16.81 -41.48
CA ASN A 102 -37.06 -18.08 -40.83
C ASN A 102 -37.86 -19.22 -41.52
N PRO A 103 -37.24 -20.36 -41.88
CA PRO A 103 -37.67 -21.59 -41.19
C PRO A 103 -36.57 -22.68 -41.04
N ASN A 104 -36.47 -23.31 -39.87
CA ASN A 104 -36.99 -24.68 -39.68
C ASN A 104 -36.89 -25.25 -38.25
N LYS A 105 -38.07 -25.36 -37.60
CA LYS A 105 -38.66 -26.59 -37.05
C LYS A 105 -37.79 -27.61 -36.25
N SER A 106 -38.01 -27.58 -34.92
CA SER A 106 -38.57 -28.71 -34.11
C SER A 106 -37.69 -29.95 -33.81
N LYS A 107 -37.80 -30.67 -32.67
CA LYS A 107 -38.89 -30.79 -31.66
C LYS A 107 -38.39 -31.00 -30.20
N ASP A 108 -39.20 -30.54 -29.25
CA ASP A 108 -39.70 -31.21 -28.02
C ASP A 108 -38.79 -32.11 -27.15
N ALA A 109 -38.20 -31.50 -26.13
CA ALA A 109 -38.48 -31.69 -24.69
C ALA A 109 -38.75 -33.07 -24.03
N SER A 110 -37.87 -33.41 -23.05
CA SER A 110 -38.14 -34.15 -21.79
C SER A 110 -38.41 -35.68 -21.87
N LYS A 111 -38.22 -36.50 -20.82
CA LYS A 111 -38.26 -36.28 -19.35
C LYS A 111 -37.38 -37.31 -18.57
N LYS A 112 -37.42 -37.25 -17.22
CA LYS A 112 -36.80 -38.16 -16.21
C LYS A 112 -37.21 -39.65 -16.41
N SER A 113 -36.60 -40.69 -15.80
CA SER A 113 -36.04 -40.81 -14.42
C SER A 113 -35.10 -42.02 -14.20
N ASP A 114 -34.25 -41.92 -13.16
CA ASP A 114 -33.98 -42.83 -12.01
C ASP A 114 -34.26 -44.36 -12.14
N ALA A 115 -33.53 -45.34 -11.57
CA ALA A 115 -32.18 -45.50 -10.94
C ALA A 115 -31.98 -47.06 -10.70
N ALA A 116 -31.09 -47.69 -9.89
CA ALA A 116 -30.01 -47.36 -8.94
C ALA A 116 -29.12 -48.62 -8.64
N ALA A 117 -27.91 -48.43 -8.08
CA ALA A 117 -27.10 -49.39 -7.27
C ALA A 117 -26.53 -50.68 -7.94
N GLU A 118 -25.53 -51.44 -7.43
CA GLU A 118 -24.73 -51.46 -6.18
C GLU A 118 -23.23 -51.83 -6.44
N LYS A 119 -22.31 -51.43 -5.52
CA LYS A 119 -21.11 -52.15 -4.96
C LYS A 119 -20.03 -52.81 -5.88
N ALA A 120 -18.75 -52.95 -5.50
CA ALA A 120 -17.92 -52.41 -4.40
C ALA A 120 -16.40 -52.66 -4.65
N ASP A 121 -15.56 -52.05 -3.80
CA ASP A 121 -14.25 -52.49 -3.29
C ASP A 121 -13.00 -52.73 -4.20
N LYS A 122 -11.96 -51.94 -3.84
CA LYS A 122 -10.58 -52.34 -3.45
C LYS A 122 -9.46 -52.65 -4.48
N GLU A 123 -8.38 -51.88 -4.25
CA GLU A 123 -6.97 -52.30 -4.12
C GLU A 123 -6.09 -52.60 -5.36
N THR A 124 -4.82 -52.19 -5.21
CA THR A 124 -3.69 -52.31 -6.13
C THR A 124 -3.02 -53.69 -6.04
N PRO A 125 -2.21 -54.07 -7.05
CA PRO A 125 -0.81 -54.36 -6.72
C PRO A 125 0.22 -53.83 -7.72
N GLU A 126 1.50 -53.87 -7.31
CA GLU A 126 2.69 -53.55 -8.11
C GLU A 126 3.42 -54.82 -8.62
N MET A 127 4.34 -54.59 -9.59
CA MET A 127 5.62 -55.31 -9.82
C MET A 127 5.66 -56.74 -10.41
N MET A 128 6.70 -56.94 -11.25
CA MET A 128 7.44 -58.19 -11.53
C MET A 128 6.73 -59.32 -12.34
N ASP A 129 7.40 -60.10 -13.20
CA ASP A 129 8.79 -60.10 -13.73
C ASP A 129 8.93 -60.97 -15.02
N VAL A 130 10.13 -61.01 -15.65
CA VAL A 130 10.71 -62.20 -16.39
C VAL A 130 10.01 -62.65 -17.72
N ASP A 131 10.66 -63.04 -18.84
CA ASP A 131 12.08 -63.18 -19.27
C ASP A 131 12.20 -63.20 -20.84
N GLY A 132 13.43 -63.27 -21.38
CA GLY A 132 13.68 -64.01 -22.64
C GLY A 132 14.69 -63.48 -23.69
N ALA A 133 15.87 -64.10 -23.76
CA ALA A 133 16.92 -64.03 -24.83
C ALA A 133 17.62 -62.65 -25.02
N SER A 134 18.94 -62.45 -24.87
CA SER A 134 20.16 -63.28 -25.07
C SER A 134 20.50 -63.56 -26.56
N SER A 135 21.75 -63.47 -27.04
CA SER A 135 23.06 -63.60 -26.35
C SER A 135 24.17 -62.69 -26.93
N ASP A 136 25.26 -62.52 -26.18
CA ASP A 136 26.55 -61.90 -26.57
C ASP A 136 27.35 -62.65 -27.66
N SER A 137 28.29 -61.95 -28.34
CA SER A 137 29.70 -62.40 -28.44
C SER A 137 30.69 -61.41 -29.12
N THR A 138 31.45 -60.70 -28.30
CA THR A 138 32.94 -60.52 -28.38
C THR A 138 33.67 -60.04 -29.66
N THR A 139 34.46 -58.98 -29.44
CA THR A 139 35.91 -58.80 -29.80
C THR A 139 36.41 -58.11 -31.10
N ASN A 140 37.43 -57.28 -30.83
CA ASN A 140 38.61 -56.90 -31.63
C ASN A 140 38.51 -55.81 -32.73
N GLU A 141 39.06 -54.63 -32.37
CA GLU A 141 39.69 -53.71 -33.32
C GLU A 141 40.85 -54.37 -34.06
N ARG A 142 41.06 -54.03 -35.35
CA ARG A 142 42.41 -54.09 -35.94
C ARG A 142 42.64 -53.15 -37.13
N MET A 143 43.38 -52.07 -36.85
CA MET A 143 44.38 -51.40 -37.71
C MET A 143 44.05 -50.99 -39.17
N ASN A 144 44.28 -49.68 -39.39
CA ASN A 144 45.00 -49.08 -40.52
C ASN A 144 44.33 -48.92 -41.90
N ALA A 145 44.16 -47.64 -42.27
CA ALA A 145 44.72 -46.97 -43.46
C ALA A 145 44.53 -47.64 -44.85
N THR A 146 44.08 -46.94 -45.90
CA THR A 146 44.58 -45.61 -46.37
C THR A 146 43.62 -44.97 -47.38
N THR A 147 43.67 -43.64 -47.55
CA THR A 147 43.73 -42.98 -48.89
C THR A 147 44.03 -41.46 -48.81
N GLU A 148 45.29 -41.08 -48.54
CA GLU A 148 45.76 -39.71 -48.82
C GLU A 148 46.02 -39.55 -50.33
N LYS A 149 45.22 -38.73 -51.07
CA LYS A 149 45.63 -38.13 -52.37
C LYS A 149 44.65 -37.10 -52.98
N ARG A 150 44.75 -35.83 -52.56
CA ARG A 150 45.00 -34.71 -53.49
C ARG A 150 45.46 -33.46 -52.74
N ARG A 151 46.44 -32.74 -53.29
CA ARG A 151 47.28 -31.77 -52.57
C ARG A 151 47.66 -30.60 -53.50
N LYS A 152 47.74 -29.36 -52.97
CA LYS A 152 48.09 -28.07 -53.65
C LYS A 152 46.93 -27.55 -54.54
N LYS A 153 46.68 -26.24 -54.74
CA LYS A 153 47.37 -24.94 -54.44
C LYS A 153 46.33 -24.02 -53.74
N MET A 154 46.54 -23.35 -52.60
CA MET A 154 47.58 -22.41 -52.09
C MET A 154 47.32 -20.91 -52.38
N LYS A 155 46.96 -20.14 -51.33
CA LYS A 155 46.82 -18.65 -51.23
C LYS A 155 45.68 -18.05 -52.11
N LYS A 156 45.04 -16.90 -51.78
CA LYS A 156 45.30 -15.84 -50.77
C LYS A 156 43.98 -15.16 -50.35
N SER A 157 43.88 -14.70 -49.09
CA SER A 157 43.01 -13.61 -48.57
C SER A 157 41.62 -13.31 -49.19
N LYS A 158 40.56 -13.40 -48.37
CA LYS A 158 39.90 -12.20 -47.82
C LYS A 158 38.99 -12.52 -46.62
N GLU A 159 38.45 -11.48 -45.98
CA GLU A 159 37.69 -11.53 -44.74
C GLU A 159 36.53 -12.54 -44.78
N GLY A 160 36.45 -13.39 -43.76
CA GLY A 160 35.24 -14.16 -43.50
C GLY A 160 34.15 -13.22 -42.99
N THR A 161 33.22 -12.84 -43.86
CA THR A 161 32.03 -12.09 -43.45
C THR A 161 31.28 -12.88 -42.39
N SER A 162 31.26 -12.36 -41.17
CA SER A 162 30.36 -12.83 -40.11
C SER A 162 28.94 -12.74 -40.65
N LYS A 163 28.31 -13.89 -40.94
CA LYS A 163 26.88 -13.94 -41.23
C LYS A 163 26.16 -13.45 -39.98
N ALA A 164 25.78 -12.18 -40.00
CA ALA A 164 24.89 -11.63 -38.98
C ALA A 164 23.66 -12.54 -38.91
N LEU A 165 23.36 -13.04 -37.71
CA LEU A 165 22.12 -13.76 -37.47
C LEU A 165 20.97 -12.86 -37.96
N PRO A 166 20.05 -13.36 -38.81
CA PRO A 166 18.97 -12.55 -39.32
C PRO A 166 18.18 -12.01 -38.12
N ALA A 167 18.08 -10.69 -38.01
CA ALA A 167 17.51 -10.02 -36.84
C ALA A 167 16.15 -10.65 -36.52
N GLN A 168 15.99 -11.17 -35.29
CA GLN A 168 14.80 -11.93 -34.92
C GLN A 168 13.57 -11.08 -35.20
N LYS A 169 12.62 -11.63 -35.96
CA LYS A 169 11.41 -10.93 -36.38
C LYS A 169 10.58 -10.60 -35.14
N MET A 170 10.72 -9.36 -34.68
CA MET A 170 10.17 -8.84 -33.43
C MET A 170 8.69 -9.20 -33.29
N ASP A 171 8.36 -10.00 -32.29
CA ASP A 171 6.98 -10.27 -31.93
C ASP A 171 6.43 -9.13 -31.07
N TRP A 172 5.82 -8.14 -31.74
CA TRP A 172 5.16 -7.01 -31.10
C TRP A 172 4.07 -7.42 -30.11
N ARG A 173 3.43 -8.59 -30.30
CA ARG A 173 2.43 -9.12 -29.36
C ARG A 173 3.07 -9.57 -28.06
N ARG A 174 4.21 -10.26 -28.14
CA ARG A 174 5.03 -10.63 -26.98
C ARG A 174 5.55 -9.38 -26.26
N ASN A 175 6.07 -8.39 -26.98
CA ASN A 175 6.61 -7.18 -26.36
C ASN A 175 5.53 -6.32 -25.69
N LEU A 176 4.34 -6.17 -26.30
CA LEU A 176 3.19 -5.50 -25.65
C LEU A 176 2.72 -6.26 -24.40
N ARG A 177 2.67 -7.60 -24.43
CA ARG A 177 2.38 -8.40 -23.23
C ARG A 177 3.44 -8.16 -22.14
N THR A 178 4.72 -8.12 -22.48
CA THR A 178 5.80 -7.88 -21.50
C THR A 178 5.77 -6.45 -20.96
N HIS A 179 5.48 -5.45 -21.78
CA HIS A 179 5.29 -4.06 -21.36
C HIS A 179 4.18 -3.91 -20.32
N ILE A 180 2.98 -4.43 -20.63
CA ILE A 180 1.83 -4.39 -19.72
C ILE A 180 2.09 -5.23 -18.47
N SER A 181 2.70 -6.42 -18.62
CA SER A 181 3.11 -7.26 -17.50
C SER A 181 4.08 -6.56 -16.57
N ASN A 182 5.02 -5.77 -17.10
CA ASN A 182 5.97 -5.03 -16.28
C ASN A 182 5.24 -3.96 -15.47
N MET A 183 4.24 -3.27 -16.02
CA MET A 183 3.42 -2.33 -15.23
C MET A 183 2.59 -3.03 -14.16
N TYR A 184 1.94 -4.15 -14.50
CA TYR A 184 1.11 -4.91 -13.57
C TYR A 184 1.91 -5.51 -12.41
N MET A 185 3.10 -6.03 -12.68
CA MET A 185 4.03 -6.60 -11.69
C MET A 185 4.79 -5.55 -10.86
N LYS A 186 4.71 -4.26 -11.20
CA LYS A 186 5.44 -3.19 -10.51
C LYS A 186 4.64 -2.62 -9.34
N SER A 187 4.47 -3.41 -8.27
CA SER A 187 3.70 -3.04 -7.07
C SER A 187 4.11 -1.67 -6.49
N GLU A 188 5.41 -1.35 -6.44
CA GLU A 188 5.94 -0.05 -5.96
C GLU A 188 5.38 1.18 -6.72
N SER A 189 4.83 1.00 -7.92
CA SER A 189 4.27 2.10 -8.73
C SER A 189 2.74 2.21 -8.66
N ARG A 190 2.08 1.31 -7.93
CA ARG A 190 0.62 1.31 -7.74
C ARG A 190 0.17 2.33 -6.68
N LEU A 191 1.01 2.54 -5.65
CA LEU A 191 0.86 3.63 -4.68
C LEU A 191 2.02 4.65 -4.80
N PRO A 192 1.92 5.65 -5.69
CA PRO A 192 2.73 6.86 -5.60
C PRO A 192 2.66 7.49 -4.20
N GLY A 193 3.78 8.03 -3.73
CA GLY A 193 3.90 8.69 -2.42
C GLY A 193 4.07 7.75 -1.22
N ALA A 194 3.70 6.47 -1.35
CA ALA A 194 3.95 5.45 -0.33
C ALA A 194 5.45 5.12 -0.23
N CYS A 195 5.95 4.89 0.99
CA CYS A 195 7.31 4.44 1.19
C CYS A 195 7.41 2.91 1.03
N VAL A 196 8.24 2.47 0.07
CA VAL A 196 8.30 1.10 -0.46
C VAL A 196 8.91 0.12 0.55
N PRO A 197 8.22 -0.97 0.93
CA PRO A 197 8.76 -1.95 1.87
C PRO A 197 10.04 -2.60 1.36
N ARG A 198 10.99 -2.85 2.27
CA ARG A 198 12.21 -3.62 1.99
C ARG A 198 11.92 -4.99 1.36
N CYS A 199 10.77 -5.58 1.72
CA CYS A 199 10.24 -6.84 1.20
C CYS A 199 10.16 -6.90 -0.34
N LEU A 200 9.75 -5.81 -1.00
CA LEU A 200 9.60 -5.78 -2.47
C LEU A 200 10.96 -5.85 -3.21
N GLN A 201 12.08 -5.59 -2.52
CA GLN A 201 13.41 -5.70 -3.10
C GLN A 201 13.87 -7.15 -3.29
N ASN A 202 13.26 -8.09 -2.57
CA ASN A 202 13.53 -9.53 -2.64
C ASN A 202 12.33 -10.33 -2.09
N THR A 203 11.28 -10.51 -2.91
CA THR A 203 10.05 -11.20 -2.48
C THR A 203 10.32 -12.59 -1.92
N ARG A 204 11.29 -13.33 -2.45
CA ARG A 204 11.62 -14.67 -1.95
C ARG A 204 12.11 -14.62 -0.50
N GLU A 205 12.93 -13.64 -0.14
CA GLU A 205 13.38 -13.46 1.24
C GLU A 205 12.23 -12.99 2.17
N CYS A 206 11.21 -12.31 1.64
CA CYS A 206 9.98 -12.00 2.38
C CYS A 206 9.04 -13.22 2.51
N GLU A 207 8.92 -14.04 1.47
CA GLU A 207 8.20 -15.32 1.50
C GLU A 207 8.83 -16.23 2.57
N ASP A 208 10.15 -16.44 2.49
CA ASP A 208 10.96 -17.26 3.40
C ASP A 208 10.93 -16.73 4.87
N LYS A 209 11.02 -15.41 5.10
CA LYS A 209 11.19 -14.82 6.46
C LYS A 209 9.94 -14.22 7.11
N HIS A 210 8.88 -13.91 6.36
CA HIS A 210 7.71 -13.19 6.88
C HIS A 210 6.40 -13.91 6.55
N ARG A 211 6.24 -14.46 5.34
CA ARG A 211 4.99 -15.12 4.92
C ARG A 211 4.87 -16.56 5.44
N THR A 212 5.97 -17.30 5.47
CA THR A 212 6.00 -18.71 5.95
C THR A 212 6.75 -18.91 7.27
N ALA A 213 7.41 -17.87 7.79
CA ALA A 213 8.12 -17.95 9.06
C ALA A 213 7.16 -17.95 10.26
N MET A 214 7.64 -18.51 11.37
CA MET A 214 6.98 -18.42 12.67
C MET A 214 7.05 -16.99 13.24
N LEU A 215 6.50 -16.80 14.43
CA LEU A 215 6.57 -15.53 15.17
C LEU A 215 8.05 -15.17 15.46
N PRO A 216 8.45 -13.89 15.39
CA PRO A 216 9.80 -13.44 15.79
C PRO A 216 10.15 -13.80 17.23
N ASP A 217 11.45 -13.75 17.56
CA ASP A 217 11.93 -13.88 18.93
C ASP A 217 11.29 -12.81 19.83
N VAL A 218 10.94 -13.18 21.07
CA VAL A 218 10.28 -12.31 22.05
C VAL A 218 11.25 -11.93 23.17
N PRO A 219 11.07 -10.76 23.84
CA PRO A 219 11.90 -10.40 25.00
C PRO A 219 11.84 -11.47 26.09
N ASN A 220 12.98 -11.69 26.74
CA ASN A 220 12.99 -12.39 28.01
C ASN A 220 12.24 -11.58 29.09
N PHE A 221 11.84 -12.25 30.17
CA PHE A 221 11.04 -11.62 31.24
C PHE A 221 11.65 -10.32 31.77
N MET A 222 12.98 -10.28 32.01
CA MET A 222 13.65 -9.09 32.51
C MET A 222 13.53 -7.92 31.54
N MET A 223 13.84 -8.12 30.25
CA MET A 223 13.69 -7.07 29.22
C MET A 223 12.25 -6.56 29.11
N ALA A 224 11.26 -7.44 29.22
CA ALA A 224 9.84 -7.07 29.21
C ALA A 224 9.38 -6.35 30.48
N GLU A 225 10.03 -6.59 31.63
CA GLU A 225 9.79 -5.88 32.88
C GLU A 225 10.51 -4.51 32.90
N ASP A 226 11.73 -4.45 32.38
CA ASP A 226 12.54 -3.24 32.28
C ASP A 226 11.95 -2.23 31.26
N LEU A 227 11.37 -2.70 30.15
CA LEU A 227 10.56 -1.86 29.25
C LEU A 227 9.35 -1.24 29.97
N LYS A 228 8.69 -1.99 30.86
CA LYS A 228 7.56 -1.46 31.65
C LYS A 228 8.04 -0.44 32.67
N LYS A 229 9.09 -0.75 33.43
CA LYS A 229 9.69 0.13 34.45
C LYS A 229 10.21 1.44 33.86
N THR A 230 10.90 1.38 32.73
CA THR A 230 11.43 2.59 32.06
C THR A 230 10.31 3.48 31.53
N LEU A 231 9.22 2.91 31.01
CA LEU A 231 8.06 3.69 30.58
C LEU A 231 7.26 4.25 31.77
N SER A 232 7.02 3.46 32.83
CA SER A 232 6.26 3.88 34.01
C SER A 232 7.03 4.79 34.97
N GLY A 233 8.36 4.83 34.86
CA GLY A 233 9.26 5.78 35.52
C GLY A 233 9.71 6.92 34.60
N HIS A 234 9.03 7.09 33.45
CA HIS A 234 9.17 8.21 32.51
C HIS A 234 10.60 8.41 31.96
N HIS A 235 11.41 7.35 31.99
CA HIS A 235 12.74 7.26 31.37
C HIS A 235 12.62 7.04 29.86
N TYR A 236 11.90 7.94 29.19
CA TYR A 236 11.46 7.81 27.80
C TYR A 236 12.62 7.61 26.82
N ASP A 237 13.77 8.26 27.02
CA ASP A 237 14.93 8.12 26.12
C ASP A 237 15.51 6.69 26.20
N THR A 238 15.64 6.14 27.42
CA THR A 238 16.09 4.76 27.69
C THR A 238 15.10 3.73 27.13
N PHE A 239 13.80 3.94 27.34
CA PHE A 239 12.75 3.08 26.77
C PHE A 239 12.86 3.00 25.25
N LEU A 240 13.10 4.14 24.58
CA LEU A 240 13.29 4.18 23.13
C LEU A 240 14.60 3.50 22.69
N ASP A 241 15.72 3.67 23.41
CA ASP A 241 16.96 2.94 23.09
C ASP A 241 16.80 1.41 23.23
N MET A 242 16.05 0.95 24.23
CA MET A 242 15.73 -0.47 24.37
C MET A 242 14.94 -0.98 23.15
N LEU A 243 13.93 -0.23 22.70
CA LEU A 243 13.15 -0.59 21.51
C LEU A 243 13.98 -0.57 20.21
N GLU A 244 14.87 0.41 20.03
CA GLU A 244 15.76 0.43 18.86
C GLU A 244 16.79 -0.70 18.89
N MET A 245 17.34 -1.03 20.05
CA MET A 245 18.22 -2.20 20.24
C MET A 245 17.49 -3.52 19.95
N MET A 246 16.24 -3.67 20.38
CA MET A 246 15.43 -4.85 20.12
C MET A 246 15.07 -4.98 18.63
N ALA A 247 14.77 -3.87 17.94
CA ALA A 247 14.57 -3.85 16.49
C ALA A 247 15.84 -4.29 15.74
N LEU A 248 17.02 -3.82 16.16
CA LEU A 248 18.32 -4.21 15.60
C LEU A 248 18.69 -5.67 15.89
N GLN A 249 18.17 -6.25 16.97
CA GLN A 249 18.33 -7.68 17.32
C GLN A 249 17.22 -8.58 16.73
N CYS A 250 16.25 -8.02 16.01
CA CYS A 250 15.05 -8.71 15.50
C CYS A 250 14.19 -9.37 16.61
N VAL A 251 14.23 -8.84 17.83
CA VAL A 251 13.38 -9.26 18.96
C VAL A 251 12.12 -8.39 18.99
N TYR A 252 10.95 -8.98 18.74
CA TYR A 252 9.68 -8.24 18.70
C TYR A 252 9.26 -7.82 20.11
N PRO A 253 9.10 -6.51 20.41
CA PRO A 253 8.96 -6.02 21.78
C PRO A 253 7.58 -6.26 22.42
N GLY A 254 6.65 -6.87 21.69
CA GLY A 254 5.37 -7.33 22.21
C GLY A 254 4.19 -6.37 22.01
N ASP A 255 3.03 -6.83 22.47
CA ASP A 255 1.74 -6.18 22.30
C ASP A 255 1.68 -4.77 22.89
N GLY A 256 0.99 -3.88 22.19
CA GLY A 256 0.76 -2.52 22.67
C GLY A 256 1.97 -1.59 22.61
N VAL A 257 3.19 -2.04 22.26
CA VAL A 257 4.34 -1.13 22.08
C VAL A 257 4.07 -0.09 20.99
N LEU A 258 3.43 -0.50 19.89
CA LEU A 258 2.94 0.43 18.87
C LEU A 258 1.77 1.31 19.37
N ASP A 259 0.93 0.83 20.29
CA ASP A 259 -0.04 1.70 21.00
C ASP A 259 0.72 2.79 21.78
N ARG A 260 1.76 2.43 22.55
CA ARG A 260 2.51 3.37 23.41
C ARG A 260 3.28 4.43 22.64
N LEU A 261 3.92 4.08 21.52
CA LEU A 261 4.60 5.08 20.69
C LEU A 261 3.61 6.06 20.04
N VAL A 262 2.39 5.60 19.71
CA VAL A 262 1.30 6.48 19.25
C VAL A 262 0.76 7.34 20.41
N ASP A 263 0.58 6.77 21.61
CA ASP A 263 0.20 7.53 22.80
C ASP A 263 1.23 8.65 23.07
N MET A 264 2.53 8.31 23.18
CA MET A 264 3.63 9.26 23.36
C MET A 264 3.63 10.37 22.29
N ALA A 265 3.44 10.02 21.02
CA ALA A 265 3.38 10.99 19.93
C ALA A 265 2.19 11.97 20.03
N MET A 266 1.11 11.60 20.74
CA MET A 266 0.00 12.50 21.08
C MET A 266 0.29 13.31 22.35
N ILE A 267 0.69 12.68 23.45
CA ILE A 267 0.59 13.28 24.79
C ILE A 267 1.90 13.75 25.42
N LEU A 268 3.09 13.43 24.89
CA LEU A 268 4.36 13.76 25.56
C LEU A 268 4.50 15.27 25.86
N LEU A 269 4.57 15.67 27.13
CA LEU A 269 4.67 17.08 27.58
C LEU A 269 6.01 17.39 28.28
N ALA A 270 6.39 18.67 28.27
CA ALA A 270 7.58 19.18 28.95
C ALA A 270 7.25 19.66 30.38
N LYS A 271 6.99 18.75 31.32
CA LYS A 271 6.86 19.09 32.76
C LYS A 271 8.21 19.46 33.41
N GLU A 272 9.27 18.71 33.12
CA GLU A 272 10.62 18.93 33.70
C GLU A 272 11.78 18.93 32.67
N MET A 273 11.49 18.69 31.39
CA MET A 273 12.50 18.61 30.32
C MET A 273 12.56 19.90 29.49
N SER A 274 13.74 20.29 28.99
CA SER A 274 13.83 21.45 28.10
C SER A 274 13.15 21.18 26.75
N VAL A 275 12.73 22.25 26.08
CA VAL A 275 12.13 22.18 24.72
C VAL A 275 13.01 21.43 23.71
N LYS A 276 14.34 21.45 23.90
CA LYS A 276 15.30 20.72 23.05
C LYS A 276 15.30 19.22 23.32
N GLU A 277 15.18 18.82 24.58
CA GLU A 277 15.08 17.41 24.97
C GLU A 277 13.72 16.85 24.58
N LEU A 278 12.62 17.58 24.79
CA LEU A 278 11.30 17.22 24.27
C LEU A 278 11.35 17.02 22.73
N ALA A 279 11.96 17.94 22.00
CA ALA A 279 12.11 17.82 20.54
C ALA A 279 12.92 16.59 20.11
N ALA A 280 14.00 16.26 20.85
CA ALA A 280 14.84 15.11 20.58
C ALA A 280 14.12 13.78 20.88
N ILE A 281 13.48 13.67 22.06
CA ILE A 281 12.69 12.50 22.45
C ILE A 281 11.52 12.33 21.49
N TYR A 282 10.80 13.39 21.12
CA TYR A 282 9.71 13.33 20.15
C TYR A 282 10.20 12.79 18.80
N ALA A 283 11.28 13.34 18.24
CA ALA A 283 11.87 12.84 17.00
C ALA A 283 12.33 11.37 17.12
N LYS A 284 12.81 10.95 18.30
CA LYS A 284 13.15 9.56 18.61
C LYS A 284 11.90 8.66 18.65
N VAL A 285 10.78 9.08 19.24
CA VAL A 285 9.48 8.36 19.18
C VAL A 285 9.06 8.09 17.73
N ILE A 286 9.05 9.13 16.88
CA ILE A 286 8.69 8.98 15.45
C ILE A 286 9.64 8.00 14.75
N ARG A 287 10.96 8.14 14.98
CA ARG A 287 11.99 7.27 14.41
C ARG A 287 11.86 5.82 14.88
N THR A 288 11.62 5.58 16.16
CA THR A 288 11.52 4.25 16.77
C THR A 288 10.26 3.52 16.29
N PHE A 289 9.12 4.20 16.18
CA PHE A 289 7.93 3.61 15.54
C PHE A 289 8.24 3.17 14.11
N PHE A 290 8.86 4.05 13.32
CA PHE A 290 9.22 3.74 11.94
C PHE A 290 10.24 2.60 11.82
N LEU A 291 11.25 2.54 12.70
CA LEU A 291 12.22 1.46 12.75
C LEU A 291 11.56 0.11 13.11
N LEU A 292 10.61 0.09 14.05
CA LEU A 292 9.91 -1.13 14.45
C LEU A 292 9.03 -1.69 13.32
N VAL A 293 8.30 -0.85 12.59
CA VAL A 293 7.48 -1.32 11.45
C VAL A 293 8.37 -1.78 10.28
N ASP A 294 9.56 -1.20 10.11
CA ASP A 294 10.52 -1.61 9.07
C ASP A 294 11.31 -2.89 9.45
N ALA A 295 11.43 -3.21 10.76
CA ALA A 295 12.03 -4.44 11.29
C ALA A 295 11.03 -5.61 11.44
N PHE A 296 9.77 -5.30 11.77
CA PHE A 296 8.68 -6.25 12.00
C PHE A 296 7.50 -5.97 11.06
N PRO A 297 7.69 -6.08 9.73
CA PRO A 297 6.76 -5.54 8.74
C PRO A 297 5.38 -6.20 8.79
N PRO A 298 4.29 -5.45 8.52
CA PRO A 298 2.91 -5.94 8.63
C PRO A 298 2.56 -7.06 7.63
N CYS A 299 3.44 -7.35 6.67
CA CYS A 299 3.35 -8.52 5.80
C CYS A 299 3.72 -9.84 6.49
N TRP A 300 4.28 -9.81 7.70
CA TRP A 300 4.63 -11.00 8.48
C TRP A 300 3.35 -11.64 9.02
N THR A 301 3.02 -12.83 8.51
CA THR A 301 1.68 -13.41 8.70
C THR A 301 1.39 -13.76 10.15
N CYS A 302 2.40 -14.20 10.93
CA CYS A 302 2.27 -14.36 12.39
C CYS A 302 2.07 -13.04 13.16
N LEU A 303 2.50 -11.89 12.64
CA LEU A 303 2.26 -10.58 13.25
C LEU A 303 0.91 -9.95 12.86
N ARG A 304 0.20 -10.52 11.88
CA ARG A 304 -1.09 -10.02 11.38
C ARG A 304 -2.14 -9.79 12.49
N PRO A 305 -2.34 -10.69 13.48
CA PRO A 305 -3.30 -10.46 14.57
C PRO A 305 -2.97 -9.23 15.44
N TYR A 306 -1.69 -8.98 15.66
CA TYR A 306 -1.17 -7.90 16.51
C TYR A 306 -1.35 -6.53 15.83
N TYR A 307 -1.07 -6.45 14.52
CA TYR A 307 -1.36 -5.25 13.74
C TYR A 307 -2.87 -4.95 13.64
N LEU A 308 -3.73 -5.98 13.49
CA LEU A 308 -5.18 -5.79 13.52
C LEU A 308 -5.67 -5.28 14.89
N ASN A 309 -5.14 -5.81 16.00
CA ASN A 309 -5.41 -5.32 17.36
C ASN A 309 -4.95 -3.85 17.54
N PHE A 310 -3.74 -3.51 17.09
CA PHE A 310 -3.21 -2.13 17.08
C PHE A 310 -4.08 -1.16 16.25
N LEU A 311 -4.62 -1.60 15.11
CA LEU A 311 -5.56 -0.82 14.28
C LEU A 311 -6.99 -0.77 14.86
N ARG A 312 -7.25 -1.50 15.96
CA ARG A 312 -8.58 -1.73 16.55
C ARG A 312 -9.59 -2.29 15.55
N VAL A 313 -9.16 -3.27 14.76
CA VAL A 313 -10.04 -4.09 13.91
C VAL A 313 -10.52 -5.29 14.73
N PRO A 314 -11.84 -5.61 14.76
CA PRO A 314 -12.33 -6.83 15.39
C PRO A 314 -11.71 -8.08 14.75
N ASN A 315 -11.05 -8.91 15.57
CA ASN A 315 -10.41 -10.13 15.13
C ASN A 315 -11.02 -11.34 15.87
N PRO A 316 -11.75 -12.24 15.19
CA PRO A 316 -12.43 -13.36 15.84
C PRO A 316 -11.49 -14.39 16.48
N ALA A 317 -10.21 -14.40 16.09
CA ALA A 317 -9.19 -15.27 16.69
C ALA A 317 -8.62 -14.72 18.02
N VAL A 318 -8.83 -13.43 18.33
CA VAL A 318 -8.26 -12.78 19.53
C VAL A 318 -9.40 -12.34 20.45
N ARG A 319 -9.58 -13.09 21.55
CA ARG A 319 -10.47 -12.69 22.66
C ARG A 319 -9.84 -11.52 23.44
N SER A 320 -9.94 -10.32 22.89
CA SER A 320 -9.50 -9.10 23.56
C SER A 320 -10.48 -8.71 24.67
N GLU A 321 -9.96 -8.41 25.86
CA GLU A 321 -10.75 -7.87 26.99
C GLU A 321 -11.07 -6.37 26.82
N ARG A 322 -10.56 -5.73 25.76
CA ARG A 322 -10.85 -4.34 25.40
C ARG A 322 -12.32 -4.21 24.97
N SER A 323 -12.97 -3.11 25.35
CA SER A 323 -14.42 -2.95 25.16
C SER A 323 -14.84 -3.01 23.68
N PRO A 324 -15.94 -3.70 23.33
CA PRO A 324 -16.37 -3.90 21.94
C PRO A 324 -16.82 -2.60 21.23
N ASN A 325 -16.95 -1.50 21.96
CA ASN A 325 -17.43 -0.21 21.47
C ASN A 325 -16.30 0.81 21.20
N ALA A 326 -15.02 0.43 21.36
CA ALA A 326 -13.91 1.34 21.13
C ALA A 326 -13.76 1.66 19.62
N PRO A 327 -13.66 2.94 19.21
CA PRO A 327 -13.58 3.30 17.81
C PRO A 327 -12.30 2.78 17.16
N GLN A 328 -12.45 2.32 15.91
CA GLN A 328 -11.39 1.89 15.00
C GLN A 328 -10.34 3.01 14.88
N LYS A 329 -9.04 2.67 14.94
CA LYS A 329 -8.00 3.66 15.27
C LYS A 329 -7.83 4.77 14.24
N VAL A 330 -7.98 4.46 12.94
CA VAL A 330 -7.88 5.48 11.89
C VAL A 330 -9.06 6.44 11.98
N LYS A 331 -10.30 5.94 12.13
CA LYS A 331 -11.48 6.77 12.34
C LYS A 331 -11.31 7.71 13.55
N PHE A 332 -10.87 7.20 14.71
CA PHE A 332 -10.66 8.02 15.91
C PHE A 332 -9.76 9.25 15.65
N TYR A 333 -8.69 9.11 14.86
CA TYR A 333 -7.81 10.23 14.53
C TYR A 333 -8.32 11.12 13.38
N LEU A 334 -9.24 10.63 12.55
CA LEU A 334 -9.96 11.45 11.57
C LEU A 334 -11.06 12.28 12.25
N ASP A 335 -11.80 11.69 13.19
CA ASP A 335 -12.78 12.37 14.04
C ASP A 335 -12.07 13.52 14.82
N LEU A 336 -10.93 13.24 15.45
CA LEU A 336 -10.14 14.26 16.15
C LEU A 336 -9.56 15.35 15.22
N LEU A 337 -9.27 15.04 13.96
CA LEU A 337 -8.81 16.03 12.98
C LEU A 337 -9.95 16.95 12.55
N GLU A 338 -11.14 16.38 12.41
CA GLU A 338 -12.38 17.11 12.12
C GLU A 338 -12.74 18.09 13.24
N GLU A 339 -12.62 17.68 14.50
CA GLU A 339 -12.81 18.54 15.67
C GLU A 339 -11.75 19.66 15.78
N LEU A 340 -10.54 19.42 15.29
CA LEU A 340 -9.39 20.32 15.47
C LEU A 340 -9.23 21.37 14.35
N LEU A 341 -9.58 21.04 13.10
CA LEU A 341 -9.46 21.97 11.96
C LEU A 341 -10.26 23.29 12.08
N PRO A 342 -11.38 23.37 12.84
CA PRO A 342 -12.03 24.64 13.19
C PRO A 342 -11.29 25.48 14.24
N GLN A 343 -10.45 24.85 15.08
CA GLN A 343 -9.75 25.50 16.20
C GLN A 343 -8.39 26.10 15.80
N CYS A 344 -7.82 25.64 14.69
CA CYS A 344 -6.54 26.10 14.17
C CYS A 344 -6.71 27.40 13.37
N SER A 345 -5.77 28.35 13.53
CA SER A 345 -5.74 29.56 12.69
C SER A 345 -5.31 29.24 11.26
N ASP A 346 -5.60 30.15 10.32
CA ASP A 346 -5.08 30.07 8.94
C ASP A 346 -3.56 29.91 8.89
N LYS A 347 -2.84 30.49 9.85
CA LYS A 347 -1.38 30.35 9.96
C LYS A 347 -0.97 28.94 10.37
N ASP A 348 -1.62 28.37 11.39
CA ASP A 348 -1.33 27.01 11.90
C ASP A 348 -1.54 25.93 10.83
N ILE A 349 -2.47 26.18 9.92
CA ILE A 349 -2.85 25.26 8.84
C ILE A 349 -1.90 25.40 7.64
N ARG A 350 -1.55 26.63 7.24
CA ARG A 350 -0.72 26.91 6.05
C ARG A 350 0.78 26.76 6.30
N GLU A 351 1.26 27.04 7.51
CA GLU A 351 2.68 26.94 7.89
C GLU A 351 3.02 25.61 8.58
N TYR A 352 4.31 25.27 8.59
CA TYR A 352 4.83 24.13 9.35
C TYR A 352 4.96 24.49 10.84
N THR A 353 3.89 24.29 11.61
CA THR A 353 3.92 24.36 13.08
C THR A 353 4.72 23.20 13.67
N LYS A 354 5.31 23.39 14.86
CA LYS A 354 6.11 22.36 15.54
C LYS A 354 5.22 21.38 16.33
N SER A 355 5.61 20.11 16.40
CA SER A 355 4.95 19.10 17.25
C SER A 355 5.32 19.20 18.75
N TYR A 356 6.07 20.23 19.16
CA TYR A 356 6.54 20.44 20.53
C TYR A 356 6.56 21.94 20.90
N GLU A 357 6.22 22.23 22.15
CA GLU A 357 6.09 23.58 22.72
C GLU A 357 6.65 23.57 24.16
N GLU A 358 6.99 24.75 24.68
CA GLU A 358 7.32 24.94 26.09
C GLU A 358 6.02 25.12 26.88
N HIS A 359 5.78 24.31 27.92
CA HIS A 359 4.62 24.49 28.77
C HIS A 359 5.06 25.06 30.12
N VAL A 360 4.64 26.29 30.41
CA VAL A 360 4.94 26.96 31.67
C VAL A 360 3.93 26.52 32.71
N TYR A 361 4.27 25.49 33.48
CA TYR A 361 3.48 25.08 34.64
C TYR A 361 3.52 26.19 35.70
N ASN A 362 2.34 26.56 36.22
CA ASN A 362 2.19 27.64 37.17
C ASN A 362 2.14 27.09 38.60
N TYR A 363 3.32 26.80 39.15
CA TYR A 363 3.49 26.16 40.47
C TYR A 363 2.95 26.96 41.67
N THR A 364 2.37 28.15 41.48
CA THR A 364 1.91 29.01 42.58
C THR A 364 0.77 28.44 43.42
N GLU A 365 0.01 27.47 42.91
CA GLU A 365 -0.99 26.72 43.71
C GLU A 365 -0.37 25.49 44.41
N GLU A 366 0.79 25.03 43.96
CA GLU A 366 1.53 23.90 44.54
C GLU A 366 2.51 24.36 45.64
N GLU A 367 3.10 25.56 45.54
CA GLU A 367 3.93 26.18 46.58
C GLU A 367 3.15 26.50 47.88
N GLU A 368 1.81 26.57 47.83
CA GLU A 368 0.96 26.72 49.02
C GLU A 368 0.61 25.37 49.70
N MET A 369 1.01 24.23 49.11
CA MET A 369 0.79 22.90 49.67
C MET A 369 2.06 22.34 50.35
N ASP A 370 1.98 22.10 51.67
CA ASP A 370 3.08 21.54 52.48
C ASP A 370 3.30 20.04 52.19
N MET A 371 3.87 19.76 51.02
CA MET A 371 4.07 18.44 50.42
C MET A 371 5.54 18.00 50.50
N SER A 372 5.79 16.70 50.65
CA SER A 372 7.17 16.19 50.62
C SER A 372 7.75 16.23 49.20
N GLN A 373 9.08 16.30 49.08
CA GLN A 373 9.75 16.35 47.78
C GLN A 373 9.42 15.16 46.89
N ASP A 374 9.23 13.97 47.48
CA ASP A 374 8.81 12.77 46.73
C ASP A 374 7.37 12.91 46.19
N THR A 375 6.45 13.55 46.92
CA THR A 375 5.09 13.80 46.44
C THR A 375 5.06 14.88 45.35
N ALA A 376 5.83 15.96 45.50
CA ALA A 376 5.94 17.02 44.49
C ALA A 376 6.51 16.47 43.18
N PHE A 377 7.61 15.70 43.24
CA PHE A 377 8.17 15.00 42.09
C PHE A 377 7.15 14.11 41.39
N LEU A 378 6.34 13.35 42.15
CA LEU A 378 5.27 12.52 41.59
C LEU A 378 4.09 13.30 40.97
N GLN A 379 3.93 14.60 41.25
CA GLN A 379 2.99 15.48 40.53
C GLN A 379 3.61 16.16 39.31
N HIS A 380 4.93 16.41 39.31
CA HIS A 380 5.67 16.86 38.14
C HIS A 380 5.91 15.74 37.10
N VAL A 381 5.64 14.49 37.47
CA VAL A 381 5.48 13.36 36.56
C VAL A 381 4.21 13.52 35.70
N GLN A 382 4.23 13.00 34.46
CA GLN A 382 3.05 12.99 33.59
C GLN A 382 2.02 11.98 34.09
N GLU A 383 0.80 12.43 34.44
CA GLU A 383 -0.27 11.64 35.08
C GLU A 383 -0.91 10.55 34.19
N TYR A 384 -0.28 10.23 33.06
CA TYR A 384 -0.77 9.18 32.17
C TYR A 384 -0.45 7.79 32.73
N ASP A 385 -1.50 7.02 33.03
CA ASP A 385 -1.36 5.63 33.42
C ASP A 385 -0.93 4.74 32.23
N TRP A 386 0.40 4.62 32.10
CA TRP A 386 1.09 3.69 31.20
C TRP A 386 0.74 2.22 31.43
N VAL A 387 0.00 1.86 32.50
CA VAL A 387 -0.57 0.51 32.68
C VAL A 387 -1.91 0.40 31.94
N SER A 388 -2.91 1.24 32.22
CA SER A 388 -4.29 1.12 31.66
C SER A 388 -4.38 1.05 30.13
N GLY A 389 -3.53 1.79 29.41
CA GLY A 389 -3.61 1.86 27.94
C GLY A 389 -4.82 2.61 27.40
N LYS A 390 -5.42 3.49 28.21
CA LYS A 390 -6.51 4.38 27.80
C LYS A 390 -5.97 5.78 27.51
N LEU A 391 -5.67 6.08 26.25
CA LEU A 391 -5.22 7.40 25.79
C LEU A 391 -6.06 8.53 26.41
N CYS A 392 -5.42 9.32 27.27
CA CYS A 392 -6.01 10.50 27.89
C CYS A 392 -5.75 11.69 26.96
N LEU A 393 -6.81 12.32 26.45
CA LEU A 393 -6.67 13.48 25.56
C LEU A 393 -6.51 14.81 26.32
N ASP A 394 -6.47 14.80 27.64
CA ASP A 394 -6.42 16.05 28.42
C ASP A 394 -5.04 16.72 28.32
N ASP A 395 -3.94 15.96 28.44
CA ASP A 395 -2.58 16.42 28.06
C ASP A 395 -2.51 16.95 26.62
N PHE A 396 -3.24 16.32 25.69
CA PHE A 396 -3.27 16.77 24.30
C PHE A 396 -4.02 18.10 24.13
N LYS A 397 -5.13 18.32 24.85
CA LYS A 397 -5.93 19.56 24.80
C LYS A 397 -5.16 20.79 25.31
N VAL A 398 -4.20 20.59 26.23
CA VAL A 398 -3.34 21.64 26.80
C VAL A 398 -2.42 22.29 25.76
N LEU A 399 -2.07 21.58 24.68
CA LEU A 399 -1.22 22.08 23.59
C LEU A 399 -1.94 23.10 22.69
N SER A 400 -1.18 23.96 22.00
CA SER A 400 -1.76 24.87 21.01
C SER A 400 -2.45 24.10 19.87
N PRO A 401 -3.45 24.70 19.18
CA PRO A 401 -4.07 24.08 18.01
C PRO A 401 -3.02 23.70 16.93
N GLY A 402 -2.01 24.54 16.74
CA GLY A 402 -0.92 24.28 15.79
C GLY A 402 -0.04 23.09 16.17
N ALA A 403 0.30 22.91 17.46
CA ALA A 403 1.06 21.75 17.91
C ALA A 403 0.23 20.46 17.91
N ARG A 404 -1.03 20.54 18.34
CA ARG A 404 -2.02 19.45 18.21
C ARG A 404 -2.15 18.97 16.78
N LEU A 405 -2.25 19.89 15.82
CA LEU A 405 -2.39 19.56 14.39
C LEU A 405 -1.15 18.84 13.87
N SER A 406 0.04 19.27 14.29
CA SER A 406 1.29 18.62 13.90
C SER A 406 1.36 17.18 14.41
N ARG A 407 1.13 16.97 15.72
CA ARG A 407 1.13 15.62 16.33
C ARG A 407 0.11 14.68 15.70
N LEU A 408 -1.08 15.20 15.42
CA LEU A 408 -2.15 14.43 14.80
C LEU A 408 -1.82 14.03 13.36
N CYS A 409 -1.18 14.92 12.59
CA CYS A 409 -0.61 14.57 11.29
C CYS A 409 0.50 13.52 11.41
N ASP A 410 1.42 13.65 12.36
CA ASP A 410 2.49 12.66 12.59
C ASP A 410 1.92 11.26 12.88
N VAL A 411 0.87 11.15 13.72
CA VAL A 411 0.17 9.88 14.01
C VAL A 411 -0.66 9.37 12.83
N LEU A 412 -1.34 10.23 12.07
CA LEU A 412 -2.02 9.81 10.84
C LEU A 412 -1.03 9.30 9.77
N ASN A 413 0.17 9.86 9.71
CA ASN A 413 1.26 9.39 8.85
C ASN A 413 1.80 8.01 9.29
N MET A 414 1.97 7.78 10.60
CA MET A 414 2.29 6.45 11.16
C MET A 414 1.29 5.38 10.71
N LEU A 415 0.00 5.67 10.86
CA LEU A 415 -1.07 4.73 10.50
C LEU A 415 -1.17 4.53 8.98
N CYS A 416 -1.05 5.61 8.20
CA CYS A 416 -1.01 5.55 6.75
C CYS A 416 0.09 4.58 6.26
N TRP A 417 1.32 4.71 6.78
CA TRP A 417 2.43 3.89 6.30
C TRP A 417 2.31 2.40 6.66
N VAL A 418 1.73 2.05 7.82
CA VAL A 418 1.40 0.64 8.15
C VAL A 418 0.47 0.02 7.11
N LEU A 419 -0.56 0.76 6.67
CA LEU A 419 -1.54 0.28 5.69
C LEU A 419 -0.94 0.20 4.27
N GLU A 420 -0.15 1.19 3.88
CA GLU A 420 0.58 1.19 2.59
C GLU A 420 1.55 0.02 2.50
N MET A 421 2.35 -0.24 3.55
CA MET A 421 3.36 -1.30 3.53
C MET A 421 2.73 -2.69 3.52
N GLU A 422 1.62 -2.89 4.22
CA GLU A 422 0.87 -4.15 4.15
C GLU A 422 0.29 -4.36 2.74
N PHE A 423 -0.39 -3.36 2.18
CA PHE A 423 -1.01 -3.47 0.87
C PHE A 423 0.01 -3.60 -0.28
N LEU A 424 1.13 -2.87 -0.26
CA LEU A 424 2.20 -3.03 -1.25
C LEU A 424 2.82 -4.42 -1.20
N SER A 425 2.99 -4.99 0.00
CA SER A 425 3.48 -6.35 0.18
C SER A 425 2.45 -7.38 -0.27
N TRP A 426 1.16 -7.15 0.01
CA TRP A 426 0.04 -7.97 -0.45
C TRP A 426 -0.04 -8.02 -1.99
N LEU A 427 0.14 -6.88 -2.66
CA LEU A 427 0.18 -6.81 -4.13
C LEU A 427 1.29 -7.68 -4.73
N ASP A 428 2.50 -7.65 -4.16
CA ASP A 428 3.63 -8.48 -4.62
C ASP A 428 3.44 -9.97 -4.26
N HIS A 429 2.98 -10.26 -3.03
CA HIS A 429 2.63 -11.62 -2.58
C HIS A 429 1.53 -12.28 -3.43
N ASN A 430 0.63 -11.50 -4.04
CA ASN A 430 -0.48 -12.00 -4.85
C ASN A 430 -0.38 -11.62 -6.34
N ARG A 431 0.80 -11.17 -6.81
CA ARG A 431 1.09 -10.70 -8.19
C ARG A 431 0.71 -11.65 -9.33
N LEU A 432 0.45 -12.93 -9.07
CA LEU A 432 -0.01 -13.89 -10.07
C LEU A 432 -1.53 -13.88 -10.26
N ARG A 433 -2.30 -13.46 -9.24
CA ARG A 433 -3.77 -13.37 -9.24
C ARG A 433 -4.25 -12.42 -8.14
N GLN A 434 -4.50 -11.18 -8.52
CA GLN A 434 -5.19 -10.17 -7.71
C GLN A 434 -6.67 -10.16 -8.14
N SER A 435 -7.47 -11.16 -7.73
CA SER A 435 -8.91 -11.23 -8.05
C SER A 435 -9.78 -10.83 -6.86
N GLU A 436 -10.99 -10.33 -7.09
CA GLU A 436 -11.91 -9.85 -6.04
C GLU A 436 -12.10 -10.85 -4.88
N THR A 437 -12.18 -12.15 -5.20
CA THR A 437 -12.30 -13.23 -4.22
C THR A 437 -11.11 -13.35 -3.25
N GLU A 438 -9.90 -12.97 -3.69
CA GLU A 438 -8.69 -12.96 -2.85
C GLU A 438 -8.61 -11.64 -2.08
N MET A 439 -9.02 -10.54 -2.72
CA MET A 439 -9.09 -9.21 -2.10
C MET A 439 -10.03 -9.17 -0.88
N PHE A 440 -11.11 -9.95 -0.90
CA PHE A 440 -12.10 -10.02 0.19
C PHE A 440 -12.08 -11.34 0.98
N ASN A 441 -11.04 -12.17 0.85
CA ASN A 441 -10.87 -13.34 1.70
C ASN A 441 -10.60 -12.91 3.16
N GLU A 442 -11.37 -13.39 4.13
CA GLU A 442 -11.25 -12.98 5.55
C GLU A 442 -9.85 -13.21 6.13
N GLU A 443 -9.17 -14.29 5.73
CA GLU A 443 -7.82 -14.59 6.22
C GLU A 443 -6.77 -13.64 5.64
N THR A 444 -6.85 -13.33 4.34
CA THR A 444 -5.77 -12.68 3.58
C THR A 444 -6.05 -11.25 3.13
N LYS A 445 -7.26 -10.70 3.27
CA LYS A 445 -7.61 -9.34 2.79
C LYS A 445 -6.68 -8.25 3.36
N PRO A 446 -6.34 -7.20 2.59
CA PRO A 446 -5.56 -6.08 3.09
C PRO A 446 -6.16 -5.38 4.30
N PHE A 447 -5.30 -4.83 5.16
CA PHE A 447 -5.69 -4.03 6.31
C PHE A 447 -6.55 -2.83 5.94
N ALA A 448 -6.27 -2.19 4.79
CA ALA A 448 -7.08 -1.09 4.27
C ALA A 448 -8.58 -1.46 4.16
N ILE A 449 -8.91 -2.70 3.76
CA ILE A 449 -10.30 -3.14 3.59
C ILE A 449 -11.01 -3.25 4.93
N HIS A 450 -10.35 -3.83 5.94
CA HIS A 450 -10.86 -3.82 7.32
C HIS A 450 -11.01 -2.39 7.87
N VAL A 451 -9.97 -1.56 7.71
CA VAL A 451 -9.89 -0.20 8.26
C VAL A 451 -10.96 0.73 7.70
N PHE A 452 -11.25 0.62 6.41
CA PHE A 452 -12.22 1.46 5.72
C PHE A 452 -13.59 0.81 5.53
N GLY A 453 -13.79 -0.42 6.02
CA GLY A 453 -15.05 -1.15 5.94
C GLY A 453 -15.52 -1.48 4.50
N MET A 454 -14.59 -1.50 3.54
CA MET A 454 -14.93 -1.71 2.12
C MET A 454 -15.40 -3.14 1.87
N SER A 455 -16.33 -3.32 0.95
CA SER A 455 -16.82 -4.63 0.49
C SER A 455 -16.86 -4.70 -1.03
N ALA A 456 -17.19 -5.87 -1.59
CA ALA A 456 -17.38 -6.03 -3.03
C ALA A 456 -18.43 -5.03 -3.59
N THR A 457 -19.49 -4.77 -2.83
CA THR A 457 -20.61 -3.90 -3.22
C THR A 457 -20.50 -2.46 -2.73
N VAL A 458 -19.75 -2.18 -1.66
CA VAL A 458 -19.68 -0.86 -1.03
C VAL A 458 -18.24 -0.36 -0.96
N ARG A 459 -17.93 0.72 -1.70
CA ARG A 459 -16.62 1.39 -1.69
C ARG A 459 -16.61 2.71 -0.92
N LEU A 460 -17.71 3.46 -0.95
CA LEU A 460 -17.87 4.73 -0.22
C LEU A 460 -18.55 4.50 1.14
N THR A 461 -17.76 4.10 2.13
CA THR A 461 -18.21 4.06 3.54
C THR A 461 -18.09 5.44 4.20
N ASP A 462 -18.55 5.57 5.44
CA ASP A 462 -18.49 6.84 6.18
C ASP A 462 -17.05 7.28 6.45
N THR A 463 -16.14 6.35 6.82
CA THR A 463 -14.71 6.64 6.99
C THR A 463 -14.06 7.11 5.68
N VAL A 464 -14.45 6.50 4.55
CA VAL A 464 -13.97 6.92 3.21
C VAL A 464 -14.46 8.33 2.87
N ARG A 465 -15.76 8.60 3.11
CA ARG A 465 -16.38 9.91 2.92
C ARG A 465 -15.74 10.98 3.82
N GLN A 466 -15.35 10.61 5.04
CA GLN A 466 -14.65 11.48 6.00
C GLN A 466 -13.24 11.83 5.51
N VAL A 467 -12.41 10.86 5.08
CA VAL A 467 -11.08 11.13 4.48
C VAL A 467 -11.21 12.08 3.27
N MET A 468 -12.17 11.81 2.37
CA MET A 468 -12.41 12.64 1.17
C MET A 468 -12.85 14.07 1.53
N ARG A 469 -13.72 14.23 2.53
CA ARG A 469 -14.18 15.53 3.02
C ARG A 469 -13.08 16.31 3.73
N LEU A 470 -12.30 15.65 4.59
CA LEU A 470 -11.16 16.27 5.28
C LEU A 470 -10.09 16.73 4.30
N PHE A 471 -9.81 15.97 3.24
CA PHE A 471 -8.93 16.43 2.15
C PHE A 471 -9.50 17.70 1.47
N GLY A 472 -10.79 17.71 1.13
CA GLY A 472 -11.44 18.88 0.52
C GLY A 472 -11.39 20.12 1.40
N LEU A 473 -11.66 19.97 2.71
CA LEU A 473 -11.59 21.05 3.70
C LEU A 473 -10.15 21.56 3.93
N ALA A 474 -9.19 20.64 4.06
CA ALA A 474 -7.77 20.97 4.23
C ALA A 474 -7.18 21.66 2.99
N ALA A 475 -7.57 21.21 1.79
CA ALA A 475 -7.19 21.85 0.53
C ALA A 475 -7.77 23.27 0.41
N GLY A 476 -9.05 23.46 0.74
CA GLY A 476 -9.70 24.79 0.75
C GLY A 476 -9.01 25.77 1.71
N LYS A 477 -8.62 25.32 2.90
CA LYS A 477 -7.83 26.13 3.85
C LYS A 477 -6.35 26.30 3.45
N SER A 478 -5.90 25.70 2.34
CA SER A 478 -4.51 25.68 1.86
C SER A 478 -3.52 25.06 2.86
N MET A 479 -3.87 23.91 3.43
CA MET A 479 -3.02 23.17 4.38
C MET A 479 -1.60 22.92 3.84
N TYR A 480 -0.61 23.07 4.72
CA TYR A 480 0.81 22.82 4.46
C TYR A 480 1.02 21.49 3.69
N PRO A 481 1.75 21.48 2.54
CA PRO A 481 1.70 20.37 1.59
C PRO A 481 1.98 18.98 2.16
N ASP A 482 2.98 18.82 3.02
CA ASP A 482 3.32 17.50 3.58
C ASP A 482 2.24 16.94 4.51
N ARG A 483 1.42 17.80 5.13
CA ARG A 483 0.26 17.38 5.94
C ARG A 483 -0.91 16.98 5.05
N LEU A 484 -1.22 17.80 4.04
CA LEU A 484 -2.28 17.51 3.06
C LEU A 484 -1.99 16.21 2.27
N ARG A 485 -0.70 15.93 2.03
CA ARG A 485 -0.21 14.69 1.40
C ARG A 485 -0.58 13.42 2.16
N ILE A 486 -0.74 13.47 3.48
CA ILE A 486 -1.16 12.29 4.28
C ILE A 486 -2.59 11.89 3.90
N LEU A 487 -3.50 12.87 3.83
CA LEU A 487 -4.89 12.62 3.41
C LEU A 487 -4.95 12.17 1.94
N GLN A 488 -4.12 12.75 1.06
CA GLN A 488 -4.00 12.31 -0.33
C GLN A 488 -3.48 10.87 -0.46
N ARG A 489 -2.47 10.46 0.32
CA ARG A 489 -1.96 9.08 0.34
C ARG A 489 -3.04 8.09 0.79
N LEU A 490 -3.85 8.44 1.80
CA LEU A 490 -5.02 7.64 2.20
C LEU A 490 -6.05 7.54 1.06
N ILE A 491 -6.34 8.62 0.32
CA ILE A 491 -7.21 8.58 -0.87
C ILE A 491 -6.62 7.68 -1.97
N SER A 492 -5.31 7.76 -2.22
CA SER A 492 -4.66 6.93 -3.23
C SER A 492 -4.64 5.44 -2.84
N LEU A 493 -4.45 5.11 -1.56
CA LEU A 493 -4.64 3.76 -1.03
C LEU A 493 -6.07 3.26 -1.27
N LEU A 494 -7.08 4.06 -0.90
CA LEU A 494 -8.51 3.74 -1.08
C LEU A 494 -8.89 3.46 -2.54
N VAL A 495 -8.46 4.34 -3.44
CA VAL A 495 -8.79 4.28 -4.87
C VAL A 495 -8.07 3.10 -5.55
N GLU A 496 -6.85 2.76 -5.13
CA GLU A 496 -6.10 1.61 -5.66
C GLU A 496 -6.56 0.26 -5.09
N VAL A 497 -6.98 0.21 -3.82
CA VAL A 497 -7.67 -0.96 -3.22
C VAL A 497 -8.96 -1.25 -3.98
N SER A 498 -9.76 -0.21 -4.26
CA SER A 498 -10.95 -0.32 -5.10
C SER A 498 -10.61 -0.83 -6.52
N ASN A 499 -9.63 -0.21 -7.18
CA ASN A 499 -9.26 -0.59 -8.55
C ASN A 499 -8.74 -2.03 -8.66
N THR A 500 -7.94 -2.46 -7.67
CA THR A 500 -7.35 -3.81 -7.65
C THR A 500 -8.42 -4.90 -7.42
N ALA A 501 -9.48 -4.60 -6.67
CA ALA A 501 -10.62 -5.51 -6.55
C ALA A 501 -11.34 -5.70 -7.90
N GLU A 502 -11.45 -4.65 -8.73
CA GLU A 502 -12.15 -4.66 -10.02
C GLU A 502 -11.27 -5.13 -11.21
N LEU A 503 -10.13 -5.78 -10.96
CA LEU A 503 -9.30 -6.36 -12.01
C LEU A 503 -10.02 -7.52 -12.71
N LYS A 504 -10.34 -7.32 -13.99
CA LYS A 504 -11.05 -8.30 -14.82
C LYS A 504 -10.10 -9.34 -15.37
N TYR A 505 -10.47 -10.61 -15.23
CA TYR A 505 -9.76 -11.76 -15.80
C TYR A 505 -10.65 -12.45 -16.84
N VAL A 506 -10.13 -12.58 -18.07
CA VAL A 506 -10.77 -13.30 -19.19
C VAL A 506 -9.81 -14.42 -19.60
N ASP A 507 -10.28 -15.67 -19.66
CA ASP A 507 -9.45 -16.86 -19.96
C ASP A 507 -8.18 -17.00 -19.09
N ASN A 508 -8.29 -16.61 -17.80
CA ASN A 508 -7.16 -16.49 -16.85
C ASN A 508 -6.08 -15.47 -17.27
N ALA A 509 -6.44 -14.45 -18.04
CA ALA A 509 -5.59 -13.32 -18.41
C ALA A 509 -6.23 -11.99 -17.98
N VAL A 510 -5.44 -11.11 -17.36
CA VAL A 510 -5.91 -9.83 -16.79
C VAL A 510 -5.99 -8.74 -17.87
N THR A 511 -7.07 -7.95 -17.86
CA THR A 511 -7.15 -6.68 -18.59
C THR A 511 -6.53 -5.58 -17.73
N TYR A 512 -5.39 -5.04 -18.15
CA TYR A 512 -4.64 -4.00 -17.42
C TYR A 512 -3.87 -3.09 -18.39
N PRO A 513 -3.73 -1.77 -18.13
CA PRO A 513 -4.40 -1.00 -17.09
C PRO A 513 -5.91 -0.88 -17.34
N ASN A 514 -6.69 -1.09 -16.28
CA ASN A 514 -8.15 -0.96 -16.25
C ASN A 514 -8.56 0.00 -15.13
N LEU A 515 -9.77 0.54 -15.22
CA LEU A 515 -10.43 1.26 -14.14
C LEU A 515 -11.91 0.86 -14.11
N GLY A 516 -12.30 0.12 -13.06
CA GLY A 516 -13.63 -0.46 -12.93
C GLY A 516 -14.74 0.57 -12.61
N PRO A 517 -16.02 0.19 -12.83
CA PRO A 517 -17.15 1.07 -12.59
C PRO A 517 -17.29 1.53 -11.13
N GLN A 518 -17.04 0.69 -10.13
CA GLN A 518 -17.13 1.09 -8.72
C GLN A 518 -16.05 2.10 -8.34
N THR A 519 -14.85 1.97 -8.91
CA THR A 519 -13.75 2.91 -8.70
C THR A 519 -13.99 4.23 -9.44
N ARG A 520 -14.58 4.21 -10.64
CA ARG A 520 -15.08 5.42 -11.32
C ARG A 520 -16.13 6.15 -10.48
N LEU A 521 -17.11 5.42 -9.95
CA LEU A 521 -18.11 5.97 -9.04
C LEU A 521 -17.47 6.54 -7.76
N LEU A 522 -16.48 5.85 -7.18
CA LEU A 522 -15.73 6.34 -6.02
C LEU A 522 -15.00 7.66 -6.30
N ILE A 523 -14.42 7.84 -7.49
CA ILE A 523 -13.78 9.09 -7.91
C ILE A 523 -14.81 10.20 -8.20
N ALA A 524 -15.97 9.84 -8.79
CA ALA A 524 -17.07 10.77 -9.01
C ALA A 524 -17.68 11.28 -7.68
N GLU A 525 -17.85 10.40 -6.69
CA GLU A 525 -18.28 10.79 -5.34
C GLU A 525 -17.21 11.60 -4.62
N PHE A 526 -15.92 11.26 -4.74
CA PHE A 526 -14.82 12.09 -4.24
C PHE A 526 -14.89 13.51 -4.82
N PHE A 527 -15.10 13.65 -6.13
CA PHE A 527 -15.26 14.95 -6.78
C PHE A 527 -16.48 15.73 -6.25
N LYS A 528 -17.64 15.08 -6.07
CA LYS A 528 -18.83 15.71 -5.46
C LYS A 528 -18.56 16.19 -4.03
N ILE A 529 -17.86 15.38 -3.23
CA ILE A 529 -17.47 15.71 -1.84
C ILE A 529 -16.49 16.89 -1.84
N PHE A 530 -15.48 16.88 -2.71
CA PHE A 530 -14.54 17.99 -2.84
C PHE A 530 -15.25 19.29 -3.25
N LYS A 531 -16.21 19.21 -4.17
CA LYS A 531 -17.05 20.33 -4.60
C LYS A 531 -17.96 20.87 -3.50
N SER A 532 -18.52 20.03 -2.63
CA SER A 532 -19.34 20.52 -1.52
C SER A 532 -18.53 21.26 -0.46
N GLN A 533 -17.21 21.01 -0.37
CA GLN A 533 -16.30 21.78 0.47
C GLN A 533 -15.73 23.02 -0.25
N ASN A 534 -15.66 23.02 -1.58
CA ASN A 534 -15.07 24.07 -2.42
C ASN A 534 -16.01 24.42 -3.60
N PRO A 535 -17.13 25.12 -3.34
CA PRO A 535 -18.18 25.32 -4.35
C PRO A 535 -17.82 26.36 -5.43
N THR A 536 -17.06 27.40 -5.07
CA THR A 536 -16.80 28.60 -5.90
C THR A 536 -15.35 28.71 -6.37
N HIS A 537 -14.37 28.37 -5.53
CA HIS A 537 -12.95 28.64 -5.77
C HIS A 537 -12.29 27.72 -6.80
N ILE A 538 -12.21 28.14 -8.07
CA ILE A 538 -11.49 27.42 -9.13
C ILE A 538 -10.02 27.23 -8.80
N SER A 539 -9.36 28.26 -8.26
CA SER A 539 -7.94 28.22 -7.90
C SER A 539 -7.62 27.08 -6.93
N THR A 540 -8.57 26.69 -6.06
CA THR A 540 -8.41 25.52 -5.17
C THR A 540 -8.37 24.20 -5.95
N TYR A 541 -9.21 24.02 -6.99
CA TYR A 541 -9.11 22.85 -7.87
C TYR A 541 -7.79 22.83 -8.63
N VAL A 542 -7.38 23.96 -9.23
CA VAL A 542 -6.14 24.06 -10.03
C VAL A 542 -4.91 23.75 -9.17
N LYS A 543 -4.89 24.20 -7.90
CA LYS A 543 -3.84 23.87 -6.92
C LYS A 543 -3.90 22.42 -6.43
N SER A 544 -5.10 21.83 -6.28
CA SER A 544 -5.28 20.52 -5.64
C SER A 544 -5.17 19.33 -6.59
N ILE A 545 -5.58 19.48 -7.86
CA ILE A 545 -5.51 18.40 -8.85
C ILE A 545 -4.08 17.84 -8.99
N PRO A 546 -3.01 18.66 -9.12
CA PRO A 546 -1.63 18.17 -9.18
C PRO A 546 -1.17 17.37 -7.95
N LEU A 547 -1.74 17.63 -6.77
CA LEU A 547 -1.33 16.99 -5.50
C LEU A 547 -1.75 15.52 -5.43
N LEU A 548 -2.84 15.14 -6.11
CA LEU A 548 -3.25 13.74 -6.21
C LEU A 548 -2.18 12.97 -7.00
N GLU A 549 -1.39 12.09 -6.37
CA GLU A 549 -0.19 11.53 -7.03
C GLU A 549 -0.50 10.44 -8.08
N GLN A 550 -1.67 9.81 -8.01
CA GLN A 550 -2.11 8.77 -8.95
C GLN A 550 -2.60 9.35 -10.29
N PRO A 551 -2.01 8.97 -11.43
CA PRO A 551 -2.35 9.57 -12.73
C PRO A 551 -3.80 9.33 -13.16
N TYR A 552 -4.33 8.11 -12.99
CA TYR A 552 -5.72 7.82 -13.36
C TYR A 552 -6.75 8.48 -12.44
N LEU A 553 -6.39 8.72 -11.17
CA LEU A 553 -7.19 9.48 -10.21
C LEU A 553 -7.27 10.95 -10.66
N ARG A 554 -6.12 11.59 -10.96
CA ARG A 554 -6.09 12.95 -11.53
C ARG A 554 -6.90 13.04 -12.81
N PHE A 555 -6.72 12.09 -13.71
CA PHE A 555 -7.35 12.05 -15.02
C PHE A 555 -8.89 12.05 -14.94
N GLU A 556 -9.51 11.12 -14.20
CA GLU A 556 -10.98 11.06 -14.07
C GLU A 556 -11.52 12.23 -13.21
N PHE A 557 -10.80 12.65 -12.15
CA PHE A 557 -11.16 13.83 -11.36
C PHE A 557 -11.11 15.13 -12.21
N THR A 558 -10.17 15.21 -13.17
CA THR A 558 -10.07 16.32 -14.10
C THR A 558 -11.19 16.29 -15.16
N ASP A 559 -11.62 15.12 -15.63
CA ASP A 559 -12.82 15.02 -16.48
C ASP A 559 -14.04 15.61 -15.74
N HIS A 560 -14.26 15.22 -14.48
CA HIS A 560 -15.35 15.75 -13.67
C HIS A 560 -15.23 17.26 -13.38
N PHE A 561 -14.01 17.78 -13.19
CA PHE A 561 -13.77 19.22 -13.08
C PHE A 561 -14.14 19.96 -14.37
N LEU A 562 -13.62 19.51 -15.52
CA LEU A 562 -13.90 20.14 -16.82
C LEU A 562 -15.39 20.06 -17.18
N GLN A 563 -16.08 18.98 -16.78
CA GLN A 563 -17.54 18.78 -16.92
C GLN A 563 -18.41 19.78 -16.14
N LEU A 564 -17.85 20.61 -15.25
CA LEU A 564 -18.56 21.76 -14.68
C LEU A 564 -18.79 22.87 -15.73
N PHE A 565 -17.89 22.96 -16.71
CA PHE A 565 -17.87 23.99 -17.76
C PHE A 565 -18.44 23.43 -19.07
N TYR A 566 -17.90 23.84 -20.22
CA TYR A 566 -18.42 23.46 -21.54
C TYR A 566 -18.03 22.04 -22.00
N PHE A 567 -17.37 21.24 -21.16
CA PHE A 567 -16.83 19.92 -21.52
C PHE A 567 -17.91 18.83 -21.60
N PRO A 568 -17.93 17.96 -22.63
CA PRO A 568 -18.96 16.93 -22.81
C PRO A 568 -19.01 15.91 -21.67
N ARG A 569 -20.18 15.75 -21.04
CA ARG A 569 -20.39 14.79 -19.93
C ARG A 569 -20.58 13.33 -20.36
N ASN A 570 -21.09 13.11 -21.58
CA ASN A 570 -21.51 11.78 -22.04
C ASN A 570 -20.44 11.02 -22.85
N VAL A 571 -19.20 11.53 -22.89
CA VAL A 571 -18.08 10.95 -23.65
C VAL A 571 -16.95 10.60 -22.68
N PRO A 572 -16.48 9.35 -22.63
CA PRO A 572 -15.35 8.99 -21.77
C PRO A 572 -14.11 9.74 -22.21
N PHE A 573 -13.38 10.31 -21.25
CA PHE A 573 -12.14 11.03 -21.52
C PHE A 573 -11.04 10.11 -22.08
N GLY A 574 -10.06 10.73 -22.71
CA GLY A 574 -8.93 10.07 -23.37
C GLY A 574 -8.55 10.78 -24.68
N PRO A 575 -7.54 10.26 -25.40
CA PRO A 575 -6.99 10.94 -26.57
C PRO A 575 -8.01 11.27 -27.66
N LYS A 576 -9.05 10.45 -27.86
CA LYS A 576 -10.15 10.76 -28.80
C LYS A 576 -10.91 12.02 -28.39
N LYS A 577 -11.38 12.11 -27.14
CA LYS A 577 -12.16 13.26 -26.64
C LYS A 577 -11.35 14.54 -26.81
N VAL A 578 -10.05 14.53 -26.46
CA VAL A 578 -9.15 15.68 -26.68
C VAL A 578 -9.04 16.07 -28.16
N CYS A 579 -8.96 15.13 -29.10
CA CYS A 579 -8.99 15.46 -30.53
C CYS A 579 -10.30 16.14 -30.94
N ASP A 580 -11.43 15.60 -30.47
CA ASP A 580 -12.76 16.10 -30.82
C ASP A 580 -12.97 17.54 -30.28
N GLU A 581 -12.48 17.87 -29.08
CA GLU A 581 -12.51 19.23 -28.51
C GLU A 581 -11.77 20.28 -29.36
N PHE A 582 -10.62 19.90 -29.95
CA PHE A 582 -9.85 20.78 -30.83
C PHE A 582 -10.46 20.88 -32.23
N ASN A 583 -10.99 19.78 -32.79
CA ASN A 583 -11.75 19.80 -34.04
C ASN A 583 -12.96 20.76 -33.96
N ASP A 584 -13.74 20.62 -32.88
CA ASP A 584 -14.95 21.42 -32.65
C ASP A 584 -14.66 22.82 -32.08
N ARG A 585 -13.38 23.14 -31.82
CA ARG A 585 -12.90 24.43 -31.28
C ARG A 585 -13.56 24.83 -29.96
N GLN A 586 -13.88 23.87 -29.09
CA GLN A 586 -14.62 24.09 -27.83
C GLN A 586 -13.90 25.09 -26.90
N TRP A 587 -12.58 25.14 -26.97
CA TRP A 587 -11.70 26.06 -26.24
C TRP A 587 -11.98 27.56 -26.53
N MET A 588 -12.58 27.90 -27.68
CA MET A 588 -12.98 29.29 -28.01
C MET A 588 -14.12 29.82 -27.13
N LYS A 589 -14.86 28.95 -26.42
CA LYS A 589 -15.93 29.35 -25.49
C LYS A 589 -15.40 29.95 -24.18
N TYR A 590 -14.12 29.78 -23.87
CA TYR A 590 -13.48 30.31 -22.68
C TYR A 590 -12.83 31.66 -23.01
N LYS A 591 -12.93 32.63 -22.10
CA LYS A 591 -12.24 33.93 -22.20
C LYS A 591 -10.71 33.73 -22.05
N PRO A 592 -9.87 34.51 -22.76
CA PRO A 592 -8.47 34.67 -22.39
C PRO A 592 -8.33 35.21 -20.97
N ARG A 593 -7.27 34.85 -20.24
CA ARG A 593 -7.01 35.35 -18.88
C ARG A 593 -6.99 36.88 -18.80
N SER A 594 -6.56 37.58 -19.86
CA SER A 594 -6.57 39.05 -19.95
C SER A 594 -7.96 39.70 -20.04
N GLU A 595 -9.03 38.90 -20.15
CA GLU A 595 -10.44 39.34 -20.16
C GLU A 595 -11.22 38.88 -18.91
N ILE A 596 -10.50 38.35 -17.91
CA ILE A 596 -11.00 37.96 -16.59
C ILE A 596 -10.38 38.90 -15.57
N GLU A 597 -11.16 39.38 -14.61
CA GLU A 597 -10.68 40.25 -13.53
C GLU A 597 -9.95 39.39 -12.48
N ASP A 598 -8.82 39.86 -11.93
CA ASP A 598 -7.97 39.05 -11.02
C ASP A 598 -8.67 38.60 -9.71
N GLU A 599 -9.87 39.13 -9.41
CA GLU A 599 -10.71 38.76 -8.28
C GLU A 599 -11.78 37.69 -8.62
N ASP A 600 -11.98 37.35 -9.91
CA ASP A 600 -13.01 36.42 -10.42
C ASP A 600 -12.51 34.96 -10.41
N ASP A 601 -12.39 34.37 -9.22
CA ASP A 601 -12.04 32.95 -9.01
C ASP A 601 -13.17 31.96 -9.40
N GLU A 602 -14.24 32.44 -10.07
CA GLU A 602 -15.35 31.62 -10.58
C GLU A 602 -15.28 31.37 -12.10
N GLN A 603 -14.38 32.03 -12.84
CA GLN A 603 -14.20 31.82 -14.28
C GLN A 603 -12.89 31.08 -14.62
N LEU A 604 -13.01 29.94 -15.33
CA LEU A 604 -11.85 29.22 -15.86
C LEU A 604 -11.33 29.91 -17.12
N SER A 605 -10.09 30.41 -17.09
CA SER A 605 -9.44 31.00 -18.27
C SER A 605 -9.19 29.95 -19.37
N ARG A 606 -9.09 30.42 -20.62
CA ARG A 606 -8.76 29.59 -21.78
C ARG A 606 -7.39 28.93 -21.63
N GLU A 607 -6.42 29.65 -21.10
CA GLU A 607 -5.05 29.21 -20.89
C GLU A 607 -4.98 28.12 -19.79
N ASP A 608 -5.73 28.30 -18.70
CA ASP A 608 -5.84 27.30 -17.63
C ASP A 608 -6.61 26.07 -18.09
N TYR A 609 -7.72 26.22 -18.81
CA TYR A 609 -8.45 25.10 -19.44
C TYR A 609 -7.52 24.27 -20.35
N LEU A 610 -6.74 24.92 -21.24
CA LEU A 610 -5.81 24.23 -22.13
C LEU A 610 -4.64 23.57 -21.38
N SER A 611 -4.11 24.20 -20.33
CA SER A 611 -3.07 23.62 -19.47
C SER A 611 -3.57 22.38 -18.72
N ILE A 612 -4.77 22.46 -18.14
CA ILE A 612 -5.42 21.36 -17.42
C ILE A 612 -5.73 20.19 -18.38
N LEU A 613 -6.25 20.47 -19.57
CA LEU A 613 -6.52 19.47 -20.61
C LEU A 613 -5.22 18.77 -21.09
N LEU A 614 -4.12 19.52 -21.24
CA LEU A 614 -2.80 18.97 -21.56
C LEU A 614 -2.27 18.08 -20.44
N ASN A 615 -2.38 18.52 -19.18
CA ASN A 615 -1.87 17.77 -18.03
C ASN A 615 -2.67 16.49 -17.79
N ALA A 616 -3.98 16.50 -18.03
CA ALA A 616 -4.78 15.27 -18.04
C ALA A 616 -4.40 14.31 -19.18
N LEU A 617 -4.05 14.80 -20.37
CA LEU A 617 -3.53 13.94 -21.45
C LEU A 617 -2.17 13.32 -21.08
N LYS A 618 -1.28 14.07 -20.42
CA LYS A 618 -0.02 13.55 -19.85
C LYS A 618 -0.27 12.50 -18.77
N ASP A 619 -1.29 12.67 -17.92
CA ASP A 619 -1.66 11.67 -16.91
C ASP A 619 -2.29 10.41 -17.50
N TYR A 620 -3.07 10.52 -18.59
CA TYR A 620 -3.55 9.34 -19.33
C TYR A 620 -2.40 8.55 -19.93
N ASP A 621 -1.44 9.23 -20.58
CA ASP A 621 -0.22 8.60 -21.07
C ASP A 621 0.56 7.96 -19.91
N LYS A 622 0.80 8.67 -18.81
CA LYS A 622 1.51 8.12 -17.64
C LYS A 622 0.81 6.90 -17.03
N TRP A 623 -0.53 6.84 -17.03
CA TRP A 623 -1.30 5.67 -16.60
C TRP A 623 -1.17 4.48 -17.54
N MET A 624 -1.24 4.74 -18.86
CA MET A 624 -1.24 3.71 -19.90
C MET A 624 0.17 3.35 -20.41
N ASN A 625 1.18 4.14 -20.07
CA ASN A 625 2.53 4.11 -20.60
C ASN A 625 2.54 3.99 -22.13
N LEU A 626 1.85 4.92 -22.80
CA LEU A 626 1.78 4.98 -24.26
C LEU A 626 3.11 5.43 -24.86
N GLU A 627 3.85 6.28 -24.15
CA GLU A 627 5.20 6.71 -24.53
C GLU A 627 6.17 5.52 -24.62
N GLY A 628 6.22 4.67 -23.59
CA GLY A 628 7.04 3.46 -23.59
C GLY A 628 6.58 2.45 -24.65
N PHE A 629 5.27 2.34 -24.89
CA PHE A 629 4.73 1.53 -25.99
C PHE A 629 5.18 2.05 -27.36
N TRP A 630 5.09 3.37 -27.59
CA TRP A 630 5.50 3.99 -28.86
C TRP A 630 7.01 3.88 -29.07
N LYS A 631 7.82 4.08 -28.03
CA LYS A 631 9.28 3.91 -28.07
C LYS A 631 9.69 2.52 -28.54
N PHE A 632 9.18 1.44 -27.95
CA PHE A 632 9.54 0.09 -28.42
C PHE A 632 8.98 -0.21 -29.82
N MET A 633 7.77 0.28 -30.15
CA MET A 633 7.18 0.12 -31.48
C MET A 633 7.96 0.84 -32.59
N LYS A 634 8.56 2.01 -32.31
CA LYS A 634 9.48 2.71 -33.23
C LYS A 634 10.85 2.04 -33.29
N GLY A 635 11.51 1.87 -32.15
CA GLY A 635 12.89 1.36 -32.06
C GLY A 635 13.07 -0.11 -32.41
N LYS A 636 11.98 -0.89 -32.42
CA LYS A 636 11.94 -2.36 -32.58
C LYS A 636 12.68 -3.11 -31.46
N GLU A 637 12.84 -2.46 -30.32
CA GLU A 637 13.59 -2.97 -29.17
C GLU A 637 12.80 -4.06 -28.42
N GLN A 638 13.52 -5.06 -27.91
CA GLN A 638 12.90 -6.11 -27.11
C GLN A 638 12.70 -5.65 -25.66
N VAL A 639 11.44 -5.44 -25.28
CA VAL A 639 11.05 -5.20 -23.88
C VAL A 639 11.45 -6.41 -23.04
N GLN A 640 12.36 -6.21 -22.10
CA GLN A 640 12.76 -7.25 -21.15
C GLN A 640 11.74 -7.33 -19.99
N PRO A 641 11.49 -8.53 -19.41
CA PRO A 641 10.74 -8.63 -18.17
C PRO A 641 11.44 -7.87 -17.03
N LEU A 642 10.67 -7.41 -16.04
CA LEU A 642 11.23 -6.91 -14.77
C LEU A 642 12.18 -7.94 -14.14
N GLN A 643 13.17 -7.45 -13.38
CA GLN A 643 14.15 -8.29 -12.69
C GLN A 643 14.12 -8.05 -11.19
N THR A 644 14.06 -9.14 -10.42
CA THR A 644 14.23 -9.15 -8.96
C THR A 644 15.58 -9.75 -8.56
N ARG A 645 16.01 -9.58 -7.31
CA ARG A 645 17.25 -10.15 -6.76
C ARG A 645 16.90 -11.42 -5.97
N THR A 646 17.68 -12.49 -6.10
CA THR A 646 17.49 -13.69 -5.25
C THR A 646 18.06 -13.50 -3.84
N SER A 647 17.58 -14.30 -2.89
CA SER A 647 18.13 -14.41 -1.52
C SER A 647 19.58 -14.95 -1.47
N SER A 648 20.00 -15.76 -2.45
CA SER A 648 21.35 -16.33 -2.51
C SER A 648 21.84 -16.53 -3.95
N PRO A 649 23.16 -16.41 -4.23
CA PRO A 649 23.77 -16.78 -5.51
C PRO A 649 23.59 -18.25 -5.93
N LEU A 650 23.24 -19.12 -4.99
CA LEU A 650 22.99 -20.55 -5.22
C LEU A 650 21.49 -20.90 -5.28
N ALA A 651 20.61 -19.96 -4.93
CA ALA A 651 19.16 -20.19 -4.82
C ALA A 651 18.44 -19.99 -6.15
N THR A 652 18.74 -20.84 -7.14
CA THR A 652 17.94 -20.97 -8.36
C THR A 652 16.48 -21.28 -7.99
N PRO A 653 15.47 -20.61 -8.58
CA PRO A 653 14.09 -21.05 -8.44
C PRO A 653 13.88 -22.33 -9.24
N VAL A 654 13.41 -23.40 -8.58
CA VAL A 654 13.06 -24.65 -9.24
C VAL A 654 11.91 -24.40 -10.21
N GLY A 655 12.12 -24.69 -11.50
CA GLY A 655 11.10 -24.56 -12.56
C GLY A 655 11.34 -23.49 -13.63
N ILE A 656 12.36 -22.61 -13.50
CA ILE A 656 12.63 -21.59 -14.53
C ILE A 656 13.81 -21.99 -15.44
N VAL A 657 13.51 -22.68 -16.54
CA VAL A 657 14.47 -22.99 -17.62
C VAL A 657 14.00 -22.36 -18.94
N THR A 658 14.34 -21.10 -19.17
CA THR A 658 14.25 -20.44 -20.51
C THR A 658 15.37 -19.40 -20.67
N GLY A 659 16.51 -19.80 -21.25
CA GLY A 659 17.64 -18.91 -21.56
C GLY A 659 18.98 -19.64 -21.59
N GLU A 660 19.84 -19.33 -22.57
CA GLU A 660 21.07 -20.09 -22.88
C GLU A 660 22.28 -19.81 -21.95
N THR A 661 22.06 -19.61 -20.66
CA THR A 661 23.12 -19.72 -19.64
C THR A 661 22.53 -20.09 -18.29
N PHE A 662 22.57 -21.38 -17.91
CA PHE A 662 22.86 -21.91 -16.56
C PHE A 662 22.75 -23.44 -16.64
N LYS A 663 23.85 -24.17 -16.38
CA LYS A 663 23.80 -25.63 -16.23
C LYS A 663 22.99 -25.98 -14.97
N VAL A 664 22.09 -26.96 -15.08
CA VAL A 664 21.66 -27.73 -13.92
C VAL A 664 22.86 -28.56 -13.48
N PHE A 665 23.27 -28.43 -12.21
CA PHE A 665 24.38 -29.21 -11.66
C PHE A 665 23.83 -30.55 -11.15
N GLU A 666 24.04 -31.62 -11.92
CA GLU A 666 23.83 -32.98 -11.42
C GLU A 666 24.89 -33.30 -10.35
N LEU A 667 24.49 -33.88 -9.23
CA LEU A 667 25.40 -34.32 -8.16
C LEU A 667 26.50 -35.27 -8.70
N ASN A 668 26.15 -36.08 -9.70
CA ASN A 668 27.03 -37.03 -10.40
C ASN A 668 28.10 -36.35 -11.30
N GLU A 669 27.95 -35.05 -11.64
CA GLU A 669 29.04 -34.25 -12.23
C GLU A 669 29.92 -33.63 -11.14
N MET A 670 29.34 -33.21 -9.99
CA MET A 670 30.10 -32.57 -8.91
C MET A 670 31.17 -33.50 -8.31
N GLU A 671 30.84 -34.77 -8.11
CA GLU A 671 31.75 -35.79 -7.56
C GLU A 671 33.02 -35.98 -8.44
N LYS A 672 32.89 -35.82 -9.76
CA LYS A 672 34.01 -35.90 -10.71
C LYS A 672 34.89 -34.64 -10.66
N GLU A 673 34.32 -33.48 -10.36
CA GLU A 673 35.05 -32.21 -10.32
C GLU A 673 35.76 -31.91 -8.98
N VAL A 674 35.56 -32.69 -7.92
CA VAL A 674 36.04 -32.43 -6.53
C VAL A 674 37.48 -31.89 -6.44
N HIS A 675 38.39 -32.43 -7.25
CA HIS A 675 39.79 -32.01 -7.31
C HIS A 675 40.01 -30.52 -7.69
N THR A 676 39.04 -29.87 -8.35
CA THR A 676 39.04 -28.44 -8.69
C THR A 676 38.42 -27.54 -7.61
N TRP A 677 37.60 -28.10 -6.71
CA TRP A 677 36.75 -27.33 -5.80
C TRP A 677 37.55 -26.46 -4.84
N LYS A 678 38.66 -26.99 -4.30
CA LYS A 678 39.60 -26.25 -3.43
C LYS A 678 40.19 -25.01 -4.10
N LYS A 679 40.22 -24.96 -5.44
CA LYS A 679 40.67 -23.80 -6.23
C LYS A 679 39.53 -22.81 -6.51
N ARG A 680 38.30 -23.29 -6.73
CA ARG A 680 37.10 -22.44 -6.87
C ARG A 680 36.73 -21.78 -5.53
N LEU A 681 36.64 -22.55 -4.45
CA LEU A 681 36.28 -22.07 -3.09
C LEU A 681 37.26 -21.03 -2.52
N ASN A 682 38.56 -21.16 -2.80
CA ASN A 682 39.56 -20.18 -2.38
C ASN A 682 39.48 -18.84 -3.14
N THR A 683 38.70 -18.77 -4.23
CA THR A 683 38.44 -17.51 -4.92
C THR A 683 37.30 -16.81 -4.19
N LYS A 684 37.60 -15.78 -3.38
CA LYS A 684 36.60 -14.90 -2.75
C LYS A 684 35.87 -14.02 -3.79
N VAL A 685 35.05 -14.65 -4.64
CA VAL A 685 34.12 -13.93 -5.51
C VAL A 685 32.95 -13.49 -4.65
N ILE A 686 32.82 -12.19 -4.42
CA ILE A 686 31.56 -11.59 -3.97
C ILE A 686 30.60 -11.66 -5.16
N LEU A 687 29.98 -12.83 -5.35
CA LEU A 687 28.89 -13.00 -6.31
C LEU A 687 27.71 -12.16 -5.81
N GLY A 688 27.53 -10.98 -6.40
CA GLY A 688 26.36 -10.16 -6.15
C GLY A 688 25.08 -10.96 -6.42
N ARG A 689 24.08 -10.82 -5.55
CA ARG A 689 22.79 -11.54 -5.64
C ARG A 689 22.27 -11.48 -7.09
N PRO A 690 22.15 -12.63 -7.80
CA PRO A 690 21.85 -12.63 -9.23
C PRO A 690 20.47 -12.04 -9.50
N LYS A 691 20.36 -11.33 -10.62
CA LYS A 691 19.09 -10.82 -11.13
C LYS A 691 18.35 -11.95 -11.86
N VAL A 692 17.10 -12.17 -11.49
CA VAL A 692 16.22 -13.16 -12.14
C VAL A 692 14.99 -12.43 -12.69
N ASN A 693 14.61 -12.78 -13.92
CA ASN A 693 13.42 -12.22 -14.56
C ASN A 693 12.16 -12.68 -13.81
N LEU A 694 11.28 -11.73 -13.46
CA LEU A 694 9.94 -12.02 -12.94
C LEU A 694 9.08 -12.71 -14.02
N PRO A 695 8.09 -13.54 -13.62
CA PRO A 695 7.19 -14.20 -14.56
C PRO A 695 6.36 -13.17 -15.33
N VAL A 696 6.24 -13.36 -16.65
CA VAL A 696 5.37 -12.51 -17.49
C VAL A 696 3.92 -12.87 -17.24
N ALA A 697 3.14 -11.90 -16.77
CA ALA A 697 1.72 -12.01 -16.51
C ALA A 697 0.93 -12.42 -17.77
N LYS A 698 -0.14 -13.18 -17.56
CA LYS A 698 -1.14 -13.45 -18.61
C LYS A 698 -1.96 -12.17 -18.79
N ILE A 699 -1.69 -11.41 -19.86
CA ILE A 699 -2.44 -10.20 -20.22
C ILE A 699 -3.46 -10.52 -21.32
N ASN A 700 -4.68 -9.97 -21.19
CA ASN A 700 -5.74 -10.01 -22.21
C ASN A 700 -5.34 -9.18 -23.44
N LEU A 701 -4.50 -9.78 -24.28
CA LEU A 701 -3.80 -9.05 -25.34
C LEU A 701 -4.73 -8.53 -26.46
N PRO A 702 -5.78 -9.25 -26.93
CA PRO A 702 -6.68 -8.75 -27.98
C PRO A 702 -7.31 -7.39 -27.66
N GLU A 703 -7.83 -7.22 -26.43
CA GLU A 703 -8.44 -5.96 -25.97
C GLU A 703 -7.40 -4.83 -25.94
N MET A 704 -6.26 -5.06 -25.28
CA MET A 704 -5.23 -4.03 -25.12
C MET A 704 -4.57 -3.62 -26.44
N CYS A 705 -4.48 -4.52 -27.44
CA CYS A 705 -4.00 -4.18 -28.78
C CYS A 705 -4.88 -3.11 -29.44
N VAL A 706 -6.21 -3.24 -29.36
CA VAL A 706 -7.15 -2.30 -29.96
C VAL A 706 -7.09 -0.95 -29.24
N ARG A 707 -7.02 -0.94 -27.90
CA ARG A 707 -6.94 0.29 -27.10
C ARG A 707 -5.66 1.08 -27.42
N TYR A 708 -4.48 0.52 -27.19
CA TYR A 708 -3.20 1.22 -27.40
C TYR A 708 -3.00 1.70 -28.84
N SER A 709 -3.44 0.93 -29.85
CA SER A 709 -3.30 1.34 -31.25
C SER A 709 -4.24 2.48 -31.65
N ASN A 710 -5.44 2.55 -31.05
CA ASN A 710 -6.33 3.69 -31.21
C ASN A 710 -5.81 4.92 -30.46
N ASP A 711 -5.39 4.78 -29.21
CA ASP A 711 -4.92 5.89 -28.37
C ASP A 711 -3.73 6.61 -29.03
N VAL A 712 -2.71 5.87 -29.48
CA VAL A 712 -1.57 6.43 -30.23
C VAL A 712 -1.98 7.02 -31.58
N ARG A 713 -2.98 6.44 -32.27
CA ARG A 713 -3.51 7.00 -33.52
C ARG A 713 -4.15 8.38 -33.28
N TYR A 714 -4.89 8.55 -32.18
CA TYR A 714 -5.47 9.84 -31.81
C TYR A 714 -4.38 10.84 -31.39
N ILE A 715 -3.38 10.46 -30.58
CA ILE A 715 -2.24 11.34 -30.25
C ILE A 715 -1.51 11.83 -31.51
N ARG A 716 -1.30 10.96 -32.51
CA ARG A 716 -0.71 11.32 -33.82
C ARG A 716 -1.63 12.16 -34.71
N TYR A 717 -2.95 12.10 -34.50
CA TYR A 717 -3.92 12.96 -35.18
C TYR A 717 -3.96 14.35 -34.54
N LEU A 718 -3.99 14.43 -33.19
CA LEU A 718 -3.96 15.67 -32.43
C LEU A 718 -2.81 16.59 -32.84
N ARG A 719 -1.57 16.08 -32.93
CA ARG A 719 -0.41 16.86 -33.43
C ARG A 719 -0.68 17.49 -34.80
N ARG A 720 -1.39 16.79 -35.69
CA ARG A 720 -1.68 17.29 -37.05
C ARG A 720 -2.73 18.39 -37.04
N VAL A 721 -3.76 18.27 -36.20
CA VAL A 721 -4.77 19.33 -35.99
C VAL A 721 -4.09 20.57 -35.43
N LEU A 722 -3.30 20.42 -34.35
CA LEU A 722 -2.62 21.55 -33.71
C LEU A 722 -1.72 22.32 -34.68
N VAL A 723 -0.81 21.64 -35.39
CA VAL A 723 0.12 22.27 -36.35
C VAL A 723 -0.58 22.90 -37.57
N LYS A 724 -1.76 22.44 -37.97
CA LYS A 724 -2.44 22.91 -39.19
C LYS A 724 -3.57 23.90 -38.97
N GLU A 725 -4.28 23.79 -37.86
CA GLU A 725 -5.63 24.34 -37.69
C GLU A 725 -5.80 25.12 -36.38
N VAL A 726 -4.81 25.11 -35.47
CA VAL A 726 -4.89 25.73 -34.13
C VAL A 726 -3.69 26.64 -33.82
N GLN A 727 -2.46 26.28 -34.23
CA GLN A 727 -1.25 27.07 -33.95
C GLN A 727 -1.26 28.49 -34.57
N SER A 728 -2.12 28.74 -35.56
CA SER A 728 -2.36 30.08 -36.12
C SER A 728 -3.37 30.92 -35.33
N GLU A 729 -4.03 30.36 -34.33
CA GLU A 729 -5.15 30.98 -33.59
C GLU A 729 -4.89 31.11 -32.09
N ILE A 730 -4.06 30.24 -31.50
CA ILE A 730 -3.64 30.29 -30.09
C ILE A 730 -2.27 29.64 -29.90
N ASP A 731 -1.54 30.07 -28.87
CA ASP A 731 -0.32 29.40 -28.42
C ASP A 731 -0.60 27.95 -28.01
N VAL A 732 0.16 27.04 -28.61
CA VAL A 732 0.12 25.60 -28.37
C VAL A 732 1.54 25.02 -28.27
N ASP A 733 2.56 25.84 -28.03
CA ASP A 733 3.96 25.40 -28.06
C ASP A 733 4.26 24.37 -26.96
N ASP A 734 3.62 24.47 -25.79
CA ASP A 734 3.68 23.46 -24.72
C ASP A 734 3.03 22.11 -25.13
N TRP A 735 1.95 22.16 -25.91
CA TRP A 735 1.32 20.96 -26.48
C TRP A 735 2.20 20.34 -27.56
N LEU A 736 2.76 21.16 -28.45
CA LEU A 736 3.63 20.70 -29.53
C LEU A 736 4.96 20.16 -28.99
N SER A 737 5.54 20.79 -27.97
CA SER A 737 6.71 20.32 -27.23
C SER A 737 6.48 18.91 -26.67
N TYR A 738 5.38 18.71 -25.93
CA TYR A 738 4.98 17.40 -25.42
C TYR A 738 4.76 16.36 -26.53
N LEU A 739 3.99 16.71 -27.59
CA LEU A 739 3.65 15.77 -28.66
C LEU A 739 4.82 15.46 -29.59
N ASN A 740 5.77 16.39 -29.79
CA ASN A 740 7.02 16.15 -30.50
C ASN A 740 7.92 15.20 -29.69
N GLY A 741 8.09 15.48 -28.37
CA GLY A 741 8.84 14.61 -27.47
C GLY A 741 8.29 13.19 -27.40
N PHE A 742 6.97 13.06 -27.17
CA PHE A 742 6.28 11.77 -27.19
C PHE A 742 6.48 11.02 -28.50
N LEU A 743 6.34 11.70 -29.66
CA LEU A 743 6.41 11.04 -30.96
C LEU A 743 7.83 10.78 -31.46
N CYS A 744 8.84 11.49 -30.96
CA CYS A 744 10.24 11.45 -31.39
C CYS A 744 10.40 11.63 -32.91
N ASP A 745 10.33 12.88 -33.36
CA ASP A 745 10.66 13.35 -34.72
C ASP A 745 10.12 12.51 -35.88
N ASP A 746 8.79 12.45 -35.97
CA ASP A 746 8.11 12.38 -37.27
C ASP A 746 8.21 13.77 -37.96
N GLU A 747 9.42 14.21 -38.33
CA GLU A 747 9.61 15.26 -39.33
C GLU A 747 9.39 14.66 -40.73
N PRO A 748 8.45 15.18 -41.54
CA PRO A 748 8.51 14.97 -42.98
C PRO A 748 9.72 15.75 -43.53
N PRO A 749 10.52 15.18 -44.45
CA PRO A 749 11.60 15.92 -45.07
C PRO A 749 11.03 17.17 -45.75
N SER A 750 11.61 18.34 -45.44
CA SER A 750 11.20 19.62 -46.02
C SER A 750 11.21 19.52 -47.54
N PRO A 751 10.21 20.07 -48.27
CA PRO A 751 10.24 20.07 -49.72
C PRO A 751 11.52 20.77 -50.20
N PRO A 752 12.23 20.23 -51.21
CA PRO A 752 13.54 20.73 -51.60
C PRO A 752 13.42 22.19 -52.06
N GLY A 753 14.10 23.08 -51.32
CA GLY A 753 14.05 24.51 -51.60
C GLY A 753 14.49 24.82 -53.03
N THR A 754 13.71 25.64 -53.73
CA THR A 754 14.03 26.13 -55.08
C THR A 754 15.43 26.78 -55.09
N PRO A 755 16.22 26.60 -56.15
CA PRO A 755 17.65 26.92 -56.13
C PRO A 755 17.87 28.42 -55.93
N ARG A 756 18.54 28.78 -54.84
CA ARG A 756 18.95 30.15 -54.55
C ARG A 756 19.99 30.57 -55.59
N SER A 757 19.66 31.57 -56.40
CA SER A 757 20.59 32.18 -57.34
C SER A 757 21.68 32.96 -56.60
N SER A 758 22.92 32.50 -56.75
CA SER A 758 24.13 33.34 -56.65
C SER A 758 24.31 34.12 -57.98
N PRO A 759 25.19 35.15 -58.07
CA PRO A 759 26.09 35.69 -57.04
C PRO A 759 26.04 37.23 -56.87
N VAL A 760 26.60 37.73 -55.75
CA VAL A 760 27.52 38.89 -55.71
C VAL A 760 28.60 38.55 -54.66
N ALA A 761 29.80 39.12 -54.77
CA ALA A 761 30.93 38.85 -53.87
C ALA A 761 31.64 40.15 -53.42
N GLU A 762 32.58 39.97 -52.48
CA GLU A 762 33.67 40.88 -52.06
C GLU A 762 33.38 42.06 -51.10
N SER A 763 34.42 42.35 -50.28
CA SER A 763 34.65 43.54 -49.43
C SER A 763 33.72 43.75 -48.20
N ASP A 764 34.22 44.14 -47.02
CA ASP A 764 35.59 44.03 -46.47
C ASP A 764 35.53 44.04 -44.92
N LYS A 765 36.69 44.05 -44.25
CA LYS A 765 36.87 43.96 -42.79
C LYS A 765 36.25 45.11 -41.98
N ALA A 766 35.74 44.77 -40.80
CA ALA A 766 36.08 45.43 -39.54
C ALA A 766 36.09 44.38 -38.41
#